data_AF-A0A0Q5ZEZ6-F1
#
_entry.id   AF-A0A0Q5ZEZ6-F1
#
_cell.length_a   1.000
_cell.length_b   1.000
_cell.length_c   1.000
_cell.angle_alpha   90.00
_cell.angle_beta   90.00
_cell.angle_gamma   90.00
#
_symmetry.space_group_name_H-M   'P 1'
#
loop_
_entity.id
_entity.type
_entity.pdbx_description
1 polymer ?
#
loop_
_entity_poly.entity_id
_entity_poly.type
_entity_poly.pdbx_seq_one_letter_code
_entity_poly.pdbx_strand_id
1 'polypeptide(L)'
;MINRQLSKKIKFFLFFLLISFQVISAQVLGDFRSLASGAWNNNASWQRFDGTTWVNATAGVFPGATAGSYSVKIQTGHIINGVNAANYTIGNLTINGMLRMNTNGMTMTITTPYLHLDGGTINYNVSASNLVLPANVKLDFSNSGAFTDSGACNANKIITIGTTVVASCSGGGAAYDFATFNALATDISSTITKTDLACLNKSVQLQATGSSANVGATFGYSWSGTGPSGYTYGPSATNPITINQTTPGIYTFTSTTQRTDVTTFTLVDVKTISYEILLDSDGDCTADTVDLDDDNDGILDSVEGYTCGSDLVINDPNPTSSNIFTAPPTTVTLAENTASAAVAYTYSTAEFPYGGGKVIDPGSIGSKVTYTFTPNVTNLEFWLMDFDNQEIVNINYYDASGNRIANLLPYITQIVSATVGSLGLTSNATYGLATNPTNNIGAHTPMQDMVSIKTPFNVSKIEIYFSGAAIAGATPDYFIKTACAGIDTDGDTIPNYLDLDSDNDGCFDAIEGDENVVTTQIITNGSIAGGVDAQGIPVLVNSGGAADSGGDQGQGIGQSRDITKNDCLNSDGDSLPDWQDLDDDNDGILDTTENTCNLTGASGGHLFWDLDTQVFPGGLRGNSLAPDVTGTVVSFGPGLSGTTGANAWDFKILNSTSISEAKANDDYVQFTIPLSSTATKIYEITQWSTYGYSASLGPKVENLSIEIADNAAFNNPSILYNGSNPTVPGTGTFYVTNLAGYQLKRGITYYVRLYIYGSNSSALLDSFGLNVKCFTDTDGDGIPDYLDLDSDNDNCLDAVEGGNNLPLSNLVSAGGTLSVGTGSTALNQNLCGGTTCVGSTGIPTIVNQTTGQSVGSSANAGVKAAVCVVCYNDANTAMAGIDSKHGITLLKRAGTDNGNWPMIRKSAHTVLESNTKGFVVTRMTSDPAQTAAANHLNKITNPQEGMMVYDLFSKCLKIYADGVWSCFSTPTCQ
;
A
#
# COMPACT_ATOMS: atom_id res chain seq x y z
N MET A 1 -45.46 -8.35 10.79
CA MET A 1 -44.99 -9.61 11.42
C MET A 1 -43.80 -9.26 12.29
N ILE A 2 -44.07 -9.08 13.58
CA ILE A 2 -43.14 -8.71 14.64
C ILE A 2 -42.87 -10.01 15.41
N ASN A 3 -41.59 -10.34 15.62
CA ASN A 3 -41.01 -11.49 16.35
C ASN A 3 -40.17 -12.45 15.50
N ARG A 4 -38.93 -12.06 15.16
CA ARG A 4 -37.81 -13.00 14.97
C ARG A 4 -36.44 -12.29 14.91
N GLN A 5 -36.16 -11.35 15.82
CA GLN A 5 -34.83 -10.70 15.93
C GLN A 5 -34.32 -10.59 17.37
N LEU A 6 -34.82 -11.43 18.29
CA LEU A 6 -34.48 -11.33 19.71
C LEU A 6 -33.72 -12.53 20.31
N SER A 7 -33.18 -13.47 19.51
CA SER A 7 -32.51 -14.67 20.07
C SER A 7 -31.05 -14.91 19.67
N LYS A 8 -30.37 -13.97 19.01
CA LYS A 8 -28.94 -14.11 18.67
C LYS A 8 -27.97 -13.22 19.47
N LYS A 9 -28.45 -12.24 20.25
CA LYS A 9 -27.59 -11.32 21.03
C LYS A 9 -27.33 -11.73 22.50
N ILE A 10 -27.69 -12.95 22.93
CA ILE A 10 -27.65 -13.36 24.35
C ILE A 10 -26.66 -14.51 24.66
N LYS A 11 -25.77 -14.89 23.72
CA LYS A 11 -24.80 -15.98 23.97
C LYS A 11 -23.32 -15.63 23.81
N PHE A 12 -22.96 -14.34 23.73
CA PHE A 12 -21.55 -13.92 23.65
C PHE A 12 -21.07 -13.08 24.85
N PHE A 13 -21.89 -12.98 25.91
CA PHE A 13 -21.61 -12.08 27.04
C PHE A 13 -21.30 -12.81 28.37
N LEU A 14 -20.90 -14.08 28.32
CA LEU A 14 -20.67 -14.88 29.52
C LEU A 14 -19.33 -15.63 29.50
N PHE A 15 -18.25 -14.95 29.12
CA PHE A 15 -16.90 -15.44 29.40
C PHE A 15 -15.89 -14.29 29.54
N PHE A 16 -16.25 -13.24 30.28
CA PHE A 16 -15.25 -12.33 30.87
C PHE A 16 -15.11 -12.68 32.35
N LEU A 17 -14.32 -13.71 32.62
CA LEU A 17 -13.84 -13.97 33.96
C LEU A 17 -12.90 -12.81 34.32
N LEU A 18 -13.24 -12.05 35.36
CA LEU A 18 -12.38 -11.04 35.96
C LEU A 18 -11.02 -11.67 36.31
N ILE A 19 -10.01 -11.42 35.48
CA ILE A 19 -8.61 -11.51 35.89
C ILE A 19 -8.16 -10.07 36.07
N SER A 20 -8.29 -9.57 37.30
CA SER A 20 -7.68 -8.31 37.72
C SER A 20 -6.16 -8.51 37.79
N PHE A 21 -5.43 -8.24 36.69
CA PHE A 21 -3.99 -8.02 36.78
C PHE A 21 -3.77 -6.64 37.42
N GLN A 22 -3.56 -6.64 38.74
CA GLN A 22 -3.14 -5.47 39.51
C GLN A 22 -1.78 -4.96 39.01
N VAL A 23 -1.55 -3.65 39.13
CA VAL A 23 -0.26 -3.00 38.85
C VAL A 23 0.83 -3.66 39.67
N ILE A 24 1.64 -4.48 39.03
CA ILE A 24 2.91 -4.92 39.59
C ILE A 24 3.94 -4.56 38.53
N SER A 25 4.87 -3.68 38.90
CA SER A 25 6.12 -3.51 38.15
C SER A 25 6.63 -4.89 37.77
N ALA A 26 7.00 -5.09 36.49
CA ALA A 26 7.65 -6.33 36.06
C ALA A 26 8.71 -6.74 37.09
N GLN A 27 8.74 -8.02 37.47
CA GLN A 27 9.66 -8.56 38.47
C GLN A 27 11.11 -8.13 38.15
N VAL A 28 11.77 -7.44 39.08
CA VAL A 28 13.12 -6.95 38.89
C VAL A 28 14.10 -7.78 39.72
N LEU A 29 15.33 -7.92 39.23
CA LEU A 29 16.43 -8.53 39.96
C LEU A 29 16.45 -8.04 41.41
N GLY A 30 16.23 -8.97 42.34
CA GLY A 30 16.28 -8.73 43.78
C GLY A 30 14.94 -8.67 44.49
N ASP A 31 13.80 -8.66 43.78
CA ASP A 31 12.46 -8.71 44.38
C ASP A 31 12.22 -9.98 45.22
N PHE A 32 11.33 -9.90 46.20
CA PHE A 32 11.01 -10.98 47.14
C PHE A 32 9.56 -11.45 46.99
N ARG A 33 9.34 -12.76 47.15
CA ARG A 33 8.00 -13.33 47.37
C ARG A 33 8.04 -14.40 48.46
N SER A 34 6.95 -14.58 49.18
CA SER A 34 6.88 -15.59 50.25
C SER A 34 6.92 -17.01 49.65
N LEU A 35 7.87 -17.84 50.06
CA LEU A 35 7.96 -19.26 49.70
C LEU A 35 6.94 -20.12 50.47
N ALA A 36 6.77 -19.82 51.74
CA ALA A 36 5.95 -20.56 52.68
C ALA A 36 5.55 -19.68 53.86
N SER A 37 4.57 -20.11 54.64
CA SER A 37 4.23 -19.50 55.92
C SER A 37 5.40 -19.58 56.91
N GLY A 38 5.67 -18.49 57.62
CA GLY A 38 6.86 -18.41 58.47
C GLY A 38 7.05 -17.06 59.14
N ALA A 39 8.22 -16.80 59.72
CA ALA A 39 8.56 -15.49 60.28
C ALA A 39 9.16 -14.57 59.21
N TRP A 40 8.90 -13.26 59.30
CA TRP A 40 9.41 -12.28 58.33
C TRP A 40 10.94 -12.29 58.20
N ASN A 41 11.66 -12.46 59.32
CA ASN A 41 13.12 -12.50 59.36
C ASN A 41 13.72 -13.90 59.11
N ASN A 42 12.91 -14.88 58.71
CA ASN A 42 13.39 -16.22 58.37
C ASN A 42 13.52 -16.33 56.84
N ASN A 43 14.72 -16.63 56.35
CA ASN A 43 14.99 -16.80 54.92
C ASN A 43 14.18 -17.96 54.30
N ALA A 44 13.84 -19.00 55.08
CA ALA A 44 12.99 -20.09 54.60
C ALA A 44 11.56 -19.65 54.25
N SER A 45 11.13 -18.47 54.72
CA SER A 45 9.84 -17.89 54.36
C SER A 45 9.85 -17.23 52.98
N TRP A 46 11.01 -17.06 52.32
CA TRP A 46 11.15 -16.19 51.16
C TRP A 46 11.90 -16.83 49.97
N GLN A 47 11.47 -16.44 48.78
CA GLN A 47 12.24 -16.53 47.53
C GLN A 47 12.67 -15.13 47.08
N ARG A 48 13.77 -15.05 46.35
CA ARG A 48 14.30 -13.85 45.72
C ARG A 48 14.38 -14.05 44.20
N PHE A 49 14.03 -13.04 43.43
CA PHE A 49 14.13 -13.09 41.96
C PHE A 49 15.58 -12.80 41.52
N ASP A 50 16.16 -13.68 40.73
CA ASP A 50 17.57 -13.58 40.26
C ASP A 50 17.72 -12.90 38.89
N GLY A 51 16.63 -12.35 38.34
CA GLY A 51 16.58 -11.77 37.00
C GLY A 51 15.98 -12.72 35.96
N THR A 52 15.90 -14.02 36.25
CA THR A 52 15.31 -15.03 35.36
C THR A 52 14.31 -15.94 36.06
N THR A 53 14.59 -16.38 37.28
CA THR A 53 13.77 -17.31 38.06
C THR A 53 13.69 -16.90 39.54
N TRP A 54 12.76 -17.52 40.25
CA TRP A 54 12.61 -17.35 41.70
C TRP A 54 13.43 -18.41 42.43
N VAL A 55 14.44 -17.98 43.17
CA VAL A 55 15.34 -18.85 43.94
C VAL A 55 15.10 -18.70 45.44
N ASN A 56 15.35 -19.75 46.21
CA ASN A 56 15.16 -19.70 47.67
C ASN A 56 16.15 -18.70 48.30
N ALA A 57 15.67 -17.92 49.28
CA ALA A 57 16.53 -16.96 49.95
C ALA A 57 17.58 -17.66 50.83
N THR A 58 18.84 -17.23 50.70
CA THR A 58 19.96 -17.77 51.47
C THR A 58 19.99 -17.24 52.90
N ALA A 59 20.81 -17.85 53.76
CA ALA A 59 20.87 -17.47 55.18
C ALA A 59 21.17 -15.98 55.35
N GLY A 60 20.34 -15.28 56.15
CA GLY A 60 20.44 -13.84 56.38
C GLY A 60 19.82 -12.95 55.30
N VAL A 61 19.30 -13.53 54.21
CA VAL A 61 18.62 -12.79 53.13
C VAL A 61 17.11 -12.86 53.35
N PHE A 62 16.50 -11.72 53.67
CA PHE A 62 15.06 -11.55 53.78
C PHE A 62 14.69 -10.08 53.51
N PRO A 63 13.41 -9.77 53.25
CA PRO A 63 12.98 -8.41 52.95
C PRO A 63 13.38 -7.40 54.04
N GLY A 64 14.13 -6.38 53.64
CA GLY A 64 14.59 -5.30 54.51
C GLY A 64 15.91 -5.55 55.25
N ALA A 65 16.51 -6.74 55.16
CA ALA A 65 17.87 -7.00 55.70
C ALA A 65 18.98 -6.91 54.65
N THR A 66 18.63 -7.01 53.38
CA THR A 66 19.58 -6.85 52.27
C THR A 66 19.60 -5.39 51.83
N ALA A 67 20.77 -4.85 51.47
CA ALA A 67 20.86 -3.49 50.93
C ALA A 67 20.08 -3.39 49.61
N GLY A 68 19.12 -2.45 49.54
CA GLY A 68 18.24 -2.23 48.38
C GLY A 68 16.76 -2.22 48.76
N SER A 69 15.97 -1.37 48.11
CA SER A 69 14.51 -1.25 48.32
C SER A 69 13.75 -2.12 47.32
N TYR A 70 13.83 -3.45 47.48
CA TYR A 70 13.19 -4.43 46.60
C TYR A 70 11.73 -4.66 46.94
N SER A 71 10.88 -4.95 45.94
CA SER A 71 9.45 -5.20 46.16
C SER A 71 9.23 -6.55 46.84
N VAL A 72 8.16 -6.65 47.63
CA VAL A 72 7.87 -7.79 48.51
C VAL A 72 6.44 -8.25 48.29
N LYS A 73 6.24 -9.52 47.94
CA LYS A 73 4.91 -10.12 47.77
C LYS A 73 4.64 -11.25 48.77
N ILE A 74 3.60 -11.11 49.58
CA ILE A 74 3.04 -12.24 50.36
C ILE A 74 1.99 -12.92 49.50
N GLN A 75 2.29 -14.13 49.03
CA GLN A 75 1.44 -14.92 48.15
C GLN A 75 0.16 -15.41 48.87
N THR A 76 -0.90 -15.62 48.09
CA THR A 76 -2.17 -16.19 48.57
C THR A 76 -1.95 -17.47 49.36
N GLY A 77 -2.61 -17.61 50.51
CA GLY A 77 -2.50 -18.78 51.38
C GLY A 77 -1.27 -18.79 52.30
N HIS A 78 -0.31 -17.89 52.14
CA HIS A 78 0.85 -17.78 53.04
C HIS A 78 0.59 -16.82 54.20
N ILE A 79 1.03 -17.21 55.41
CA ILE A 79 0.97 -16.40 56.62
C ILE A 79 2.39 -16.04 57.04
N ILE A 80 2.75 -14.77 56.89
CA ILE A 80 4.03 -14.23 57.35
C ILE A 80 3.82 -13.56 58.70
N ASN A 81 4.53 -14.03 59.71
CA ASN A 81 4.49 -13.46 61.05
C ASN A 81 5.44 -12.27 61.13
N GLY A 82 4.91 -11.11 61.52
CA GLY A 82 5.71 -9.94 61.85
C GLY A 82 6.70 -10.25 62.97
N VAL A 83 7.77 -9.47 63.04
CA VAL A 83 8.77 -9.56 64.12
C VAL A 83 9.23 -8.16 64.51
N ASN A 84 9.66 -7.98 65.76
CA ASN A 84 10.19 -6.72 66.25
C ASN A 84 11.46 -6.31 65.48
N ALA A 85 11.46 -5.12 64.90
CA ALA A 85 12.64 -4.56 64.24
C ALA A 85 12.68 -3.05 64.35
N ALA A 86 13.89 -2.50 64.29
CA ALA A 86 14.11 -1.07 64.41
C ALA A 86 13.66 -0.28 63.17
N ASN A 87 13.70 -0.84 61.93
CA ASN A 87 13.11 -0.31 60.68
C ASN A 87 13.35 -1.28 59.49
N TYR A 88 12.30 -1.76 58.79
CA TYR A 88 12.42 -2.51 57.53
C TYR A 88 12.21 -1.59 56.33
N THR A 89 13.26 -1.29 55.57
CA THR A 89 13.15 -0.50 54.33
C THR A 89 13.04 -1.43 53.13
N ILE A 90 11.92 -1.35 52.42
CA ILE A 90 11.59 -2.20 51.27
C ILE A 90 11.01 -1.36 50.13
N GLY A 91 10.90 -1.96 48.94
CA GLY A 91 10.12 -1.42 47.82
C GLY A 91 8.62 -1.58 48.07
N ASN A 92 7.83 -1.84 47.03
CA ASN A 92 6.39 -2.02 47.17
C ASN A 92 6.05 -3.27 47.99
N LEU A 93 5.11 -3.19 48.92
CA LEU A 93 4.62 -4.33 49.68
C LEU A 93 3.23 -4.74 49.19
N THR A 94 3.14 -5.94 48.61
CA THR A 94 1.88 -6.54 48.18
C THR A 94 1.51 -7.72 49.06
N ILE A 95 0.27 -7.75 49.57
CA ILE A 95 -0.25 -8.80 50.44
C ILE A 95 -1.49 -9.41 49.81
N ASN A 96 -1.34 -10.60 49.23
CA ASN A 96 -2.44 -11.47 48.81
C ASN A 96 -2.77 -12.53 49.87
N GLY A 97 -1.80 -12.87 50.72
CA GLY A 97 -1.98 -13.77 51.87
C GLY A 97 -2.27 -13.01 53.16
N MET A 98 -1.49 -13.27 54.21
CA MET A 98 -1.65 -12.60 55.50
C MET A 98 -0.31 -12.17 56.11
N LEU A 99 -0.21 -10.91 56.54
CA LEU A 99 0.83 -10.46 57.46
C LEU A 99 0.25 -10.44 58.87
N ARG A 100 0.73 -11.35 59.74
CA ARG A 100 0.18 -11.54 61.08
C ARG A 100 1.04 -10.88 62.14
N MET A 101 0.46 -9.94 62.88
CA MET A 101 1.04 -9.33 64.08
C MET A 101 0.73 -10.22 65.29
N ASN A 102 1.67 -11.08 65.68
CA ASN A 102 1.41 -12.22 66.58
C ASN A 102 2.23 -12.24 67.89
N THR A 103 2.96 -11.18 68.23
CA THR A 103 3.75 -11.09 69.48
C THR A 103 3.32 -9.89 70.32
N ASN A 104 2.97 -10.12 71.59
CA ASN A 104 2.58 -9.04 72.50
C ASN A 104 3.75 -8.07 72.72
N GLY A 105 3.46 -6.76 72.68
CA GLY A 105 4.44 -5.68 72.76
C GLY A 105 5.22 -5.45 71.46
N MET A 106 4.79 -6.00 70.32
CA MET A 106 5.50 -5.84 69.06
C MET A 106 5.32 -4.44 68.46
N THR A 107 6.39 -3.86 67.92
CA THR A 107 6.32 -2.76 66.96
C THR A 107 7.05 -3.18 65.68
N MET A 108 6.32 -3.21 64.57
CA MET A 108 6.88 -3.45 63.24
C MET A 108 6.86 -2.14 62.46
N THR A 109 8.04 -1.63 62.11
CA THR A 109 8.16 -0.45 61.25
C THR A 109 8.54 -0.87 59.84
N ILE A 110 7.70 -0.57 58.87
CA ILE A 110 7.91 -0.87 57.44
C ILE A 110 7.97 0.44 56.68
N THR A 111 9.15 0.81 56.22
CA THR A 111 9.35 1.93 55.28
C THR A 111 9.14 1.42 53.86
N THR A 112 7.94 1.63 53.33
CA THR A 112 7.54 1.27 51.95
C THR A 112 6.85 2.46 51.28
N PRO A 113 7.11 2.70 49.97
CA PRO A 113 6.38 3.73 49.23
C PRO A 113 4.93 3.35 48.90
N TYR A 114 4.59 2.05 48.88
CA TYR A 114 3.28 1.55 48.48
C TYR A 114 2.93 0.26 49.21
N LEU A 115 1.76 0.24 49.86
CA LEU A 115 1.17 -0.93 50.50
C LEU A 115 -0.12 -1.31 49.76
N HIS A 116 -0.11 -2.49 49.16
CA HIS A 116 -1.21 -3.06 48.40
C HIS A 116 -1.77 -4.30 49.12
N LEU A 117 -3.01 -4.21 49.58
CA LEU A 117 -3.76 -5.33 50.16
C LEU A 117 -4.73 -5.86 49.10
N ASP A 118 -4.35 -6.93 48.41
CA ASP A 118 -5.08 -7.49 47.27
C ASP A 118 -5.80 -8.78 47.66
N GLY A 119 -6.97 -8.63 48.27
CA GLY A 119 -7.70 -9.71 48.94
C GLY A 119 -6.99 -10.30 50.17
N GLY A 120 -5.75 -9.88 50.45
CA GLY A 120 -4.98 -10.26 51.64
C GLY A 120 -5.22 -9.36 52.85
N THR A 121 -4.71 -9.77 54.00
CA THR A 121 -4.96 -9.07 55.26
C THR A 121 -3.71 -8.78 56.08
N ILE A 122 -3.70 -7.65 56.77
CA ILE A 122 -2.80 -7.43 57.91
C ILE A 122 -3.61 -7.76 59.16
N ASN A 123 -3.29 -8.88 59.79
CA ASN A 123 -4.07 -9.43 60.90
C ASN A 123 -3.40 -9.17 62.26
N TYR A 124 -4.13 -8.53 63.17
CA TYR A 124 -3.76 -8.37 64.56
C TYR A 124 -4.28 -9.55 65.38
N ASN A 125 -3.37 -10.36 65.92
CA ASN A 125 -3.71 -11.60 66.62
C ASN A 125 -3.51 -11.53 68.14
N VAL A 126 -2.80 -10.51 68.63
CA VAL A 126 -2.44 -10.36 70.04
C VAL A 126 -2.86 -8.99 70.58
N SER A 127 -2.93 -8.88 71.90
CA SER A 127 -3.49 -7.72 72.61
C SER A 127 -2.67 -6.43 72.44
N ALA A 128 -1.34 -6.47 72.34
CA ALA A 128 -0.52 -5.27 72.18
C ALA A 128 0.42 -5.39 70.97
N SER A 129 0.17 -4.66 69.88
CA SER A 129 1.05 -4.66 68.70
C SER A 129 0.82 -3.45 67.79
N ASN A 130 1.90 -2.87 67.25
CA ASN A 130 1.87 -1.64 66.48
C ASN A 130 2.50 -1.83 65.08
N LEU A 131 1.85 -1.27 64.06
CA LEU A 131 2.41 -1.13 62.71
C LEU A 131 2.74 0.34 62.46
N VAL A 132 3.96 0.62 62.01
CA VAL A 132 4.41 1.97 61.64
C VAL A 132 4.77 1.99 60.16
N LEU A 133 4.15 2.89 59.41
CA LEU A 133 4.37 3.16 58.00
C LEU A 133 4.92 4.58 57.81
N PRO A 134 5.66 4.86 56.71
CA PRO A 134 6.24 6.18 56.49
C PRO A 134 5.15 7.22 56.13
N ALA A 135 5.46 8.49 56.37
CA ALA A 135 4.65 9.58 55.81
C ALA A 135 4.64 9.49 54.28
N ASN A 136 3.50 9.81 53.65
CA ASN A 136 3.28 9.73 52.20
C ASN A 136 3.22 8.30 51.62
N VAL A 137 3.02 7.27 52.45
CA VAL A 137 2.70 5.93 51.94
C VAL A 137 1.43 5.97 51.08
N LYS A 138 1.47 5.29 49.94
CA LYS A 138 0.29 5.03 49.11
C LYS A 138 -0.37 3.74 49.58
N LEU A 139 -1.67 3.79 49.87
CA LEU A 139 -2.44 2.65 50.33
C LEU A 139 -3.49 2.25 49.29
N ASP A 140 -3.59 0.96 49.01
CA ASP A 140 -4.55 0.38 48.09
C ASP A 140 -5.14 -0.91 48.68
N PHE A 141 -6.46 -0.98 48.71
CA PHE A 141 -7.27 -2.02 49.37
C PHE A 141 -8.16 -2.70 48.33
N SER A 142 -7.53 -3.29 47.33
CA SER A 142 -8.21 -3.98 46.24
C SER A 142 -8.77 -5.34 46.68
N ASN A 143 -9.79 -5.83 45.95
CA ASN A 143 -10.32 -7.18 46.10
C ASN A 143 -10.69 -7.59 47.55
N SER A 144 -11.19 -6.65 48.36
CA SER A 144 -11.53 -6.84 49.78
C SER A 144 -10.33 -6.98 50.73
N GLY A 145 -9.15 -6.48 50.36
CA GLY A 145 -8.03 -6.39 51.28
C GLY A 145 -8.35 -5.52 52.50
N ALA A 146 -7.85 -5.91 53.68
CA ALA A 146 -8.25 -5.25 54.93
C ALA A 146 -7.24 -5.40 56.07
N PHE A 147 -7.28 -4.45 57.01
CA PHE A 147 -6.76 -4.64 58.36
C PHE A 147 -7.80 -5.40 59.18
N THR A 148 -7.40 -6.53 59.77
CA THR A 148 -8.33 -7.41 60.51
C THR A 148 -7.85 -7.67 61.93
N ASP A 149 -8.79 -7.95 62.83
CA ASP A 149 -8.53 -8.31 64.22
C ASP A 149 -9.23 -9.64 64.55
N SER A 150 -8.53 -10.53 65.25
CA SER A 150 -9.05 -11.83 65.69
C SER A 150 -9.38 -11.92 67.19
N GLY A 151 -9.20 -10.83 67.96
CA GLY A 151 -9.50 -10.77 69.39
C GLY A 151 -10.39 -9.59 69.81
N ALA A 152 -10.90 -9.59 71.04
CA ALA A 152 -11.65 -8.44 71.59
C ALA A 152 -10.77 -7.18 71.66
N CYS A 153 -11.34 -6.01 71.33
CA CYS A 153 -10.63 -4.74 71.33
C CYS A 153 -10.35 -4.22 72.75
N ASN A 154 -9.42 -4.85 73.47
CA ASN A 154 -9.18 -4.62 74.89
C ASN A 154 -7.76 -4.15 75.25
N ALA A 155 -6.90 -3.91 74.25
CA ALA A 155 -5.51 -3.50 74.45
C ALA A 155 -4.94 -2.81 73.19
N ASN A 156 -3.87 -2.01 73.37
CA ASN A 156 -3.35 -1.06 72.37
C ASN A 156 -2.83 -1.75 71.09
N LYS A 157 -3.67 -1.79 70.05
CA LYS A 157 -3.29 -2.12 68.67
C LYS A 157 -3.31 -0.84 67.84
N ILE A 158 -2.19 -0.44 67.26
CA ILE A 158 -2.04 0.89 66.65
C ILE A 158 -1.48 0.79 65.22
N ILE A 159 -2.07 1.56 64.31
CA ILE A 159 -1.49 1.88 62.99
C ILE A 159 -1.03 3.34 63.04
N THR A 160 0.25 3.56 62.81
CA THR A 160 0.87 4.89 62.73
C THR A 160 1.39 5.13 61.32
N ILE A 161 1.04 6.27 60.72
CA ILE A 161 1.60 6.72 59.44
C ILE A 161 2.37 8.02 59.69
N GLY A 162 3.67 8.00 59.42
CA GLY A 162 4.57 9.09 59.78
C GLY A 162 4.57 9.28 61.29
N THR A 163 3.99 10.39 61.76
CA THR A 163 3.83 10.70 63.19
C THR A 163 2.39 10.60 63.67
N THR A 164 1.44 10.27 62.78
CA THR A 164 0.00 10.30 63.05
C THR A 164 -0.55 8.91 63.29
N VAL A 165 -1.32 8.74 64.37
CA VAL A 165 -2.10 7.51 64.61
C VAL A 165 -3.36 7.58 63.76
N VAL A 166 -3.49 6.67 62.80
CA VAL A 166 -4.62 6.65 61.83
C VAL A 166 -5.69 5.62 62.19
N ALA A 167 -5.32 4.61 62.97
CA ALA A 167 -6.27 3.68 63.56
C ALA A 167 -5.73 3.15 64.88
N SER A 168 -6.59 3.05 65.88
CA SER A 168 -6.23 2.44 67.16
C SER A 168 -7.41 1.67 67.73
N CYS A 169 -7.12 0.48 68.23
CA CYS A 169 -8.03 -0.28 69.04
C CYS A 169 -7.47 -0.27 70.48
N SER A 170 -8.13 0.45 71.37
CA SER A 170 -7.84 0.51 72.81
C SER A 170 -9.18 0.46 73.52
N GLY A 171 -9.45 -0.60 74.29
CA GLY A 171 -10.76 -0.80 74.92
C GLY A 171 -11.23 0.45 75.66
N GLY A 172 -12.23 1.14 75.09
CA GLY A 172 -12.71 2.44 75.55
C GLY A 172 -12.52 3.57 74.53
N GLY A 173 -13.40 3.64 73.53
CA GLY A 173 -13.72 4.89 72.81
C GLY A 173 -12.60 5.56 72.00
N ALA A 174 -11.79 4.80 71.26
CA ALA A 174 -10.85 5.38 70.30
C ALA A 174 -11.56 6.08 69.14
N ALA A 175 -10.94 7.13 68.57
CA ALA A 175 -11.53 7.97 67.53
C ALA A 175 -11.61 7.32 66.13
N TYR A 176 -10.86 6.24 65.87
CA TYR A 176 -10.86 5.50 64.60
C TYR A 176 -10.54 4.02 64.84
N ASP A 177 -11.53 3.13 64.66
CA ASP A 177 -11.32 1.68 64.68
C ASP A 177 -10.87 1.16 63.30
N PHE A 178 -10.42 -0.10 63.23
CA PHE A 178 -9.99 -0.69 61.95
C PHE A 178 -11.12 -0.74 60.91
N ALA A 179 -12.38 -0.86 61.33
CA ALA A 179 -13.52 -0.82 60.44
C ALA A 179 -13.67 0.55 59.76
N THR A 180 -13.52 1.63 60.52
CA THR A 180 -13.54 3.01 60.02
C THR A 180 -12.36 3.28 59.08
N PHE A 181 -11.16 2.80 59.41
CA PHE A 181 -9.99 2.94 58.54
C PHE A 181 -10.12 2.15 57.24
N ASN A 182 -10.59 0.90 57.30
CA ASN A 182 -10.88 0.10 56.11
C ASN A 182 -11.97 0.77 55.24
N ALA A 183 -13.02 1.33 55.85
CA ALA A 183 -14.08 2.04 55.12
C ALA A 183 -13.57 3.31 54.44
N LEU A 184 -12.71 4.09 55.11
CA LEU A 184 -12.01 5.23 54.52
C LEU A 184 -11.11 4.83 53.35
N ALA A 185 -10.47 3.67 53.46
CA ALA A 185 -9.57 3.19 52.43
C ALA A 185 -10.27 2.66 51.17
N THR A 186 -11.51 2.17 51.31
CA THR A 186 -12.36 1.75 50.18
C THR A 186 -13.24 2.88 49.61
N ASP A 187 -13.14 4.09 50.15
CA ASP A 187 -13.93 5.26 49.73
C ASP A 187 -13.39 5.94 48.45
N ILE A 188 -12.24 5.49 47.93
CA ILE A 188 -11.81 5.84 46.58
C ILE A 188 -12.20 4.71 45.62
N SER A 189 -12.84 5.07 44.50
CA SER A 189 -13.12 4.15 43.40
C SER A 189 -13.00 4.90 42.09
N SER A 190 -12.64 4.22 41.02
CA SER A 190 -12.51 4.79 39.69
C SER A 190 -13.10 3.87 38.62
N THR A 191 -13.51 4.50 37.52
CA THR A 191 -13.97 3.81 36.30
C THR A 191 -13.15 4.30 35.12
N ILE A 192 -12.86 3.40 34.18
CA ILE A 192 -12.25 3.74 32.89
C ILE A 192 -13.32 3.70 31.81
N THR A 193 -13.40 4.75 31.01
CA THR A 193 -14.25 4.85 29.82
C THR A 193 -13.41 5.03 28.57
N LYS A 194 -13.84 4.38 27.49
CA LYS A 194 -13.30 4.49 26.13
C LYS A 194 -14.33 5.25 25.29
N THR A 195 -13.93 6.31 24.59
CA THR A 195 -14.86 7.16 23.82
C THR A 195 -14.87 6.86 22.33
N ASP A 196 -13.79 6.30 21.79
CA ASP A 196 -13.61 6.03 20.36
C ASP A 196 -13.52 4.53 20.08
N LEU A 197 -13.78 4.11 18.84
CA LEU A 197 -13.57 2.72 18.40
C LEU A 197 -12.08 2.37 18.47
N ALA A 198 -11.74 1.11 18.81
CA ALA A 198 -10.34 0.68 18.78
C ALA A 198 -10.11 -0.01 17.44
N CYS A 199 -9.28 0.61 16.63
CA CYS A 199 -8.97 0.23 15.26
C CYS A 199 -7.47 0.51 15.03
N LEU A 200 -6.86 -0.23 14.11
CA LEU A 200 -5.46 -0.03 13.73
C LEU A 200 -5.27 1.38 13.17
N ASN A 201 -4.15 2.04 13.52
CA ASN A 201 -3.79 3.38 13.07
C ASN A 201 -4.78 4.52 13.44
N LYS A 202 -5.85 4.25 14.19
CA LYS A 202 -6.74 5.28 14.76
C LYS A 202 -6.39 5.58 16.22
N SER A 203 -6.59 6.83 16.62
CA SER A 203 -6.40 7.24 18.01
C SER A 203 -7.56 6.78 18.90
N VAL A 204 -7.24 6.16 20.04
CA VAL A 204 -8.20 5.82 21.10
C VAL A 204 -8.01 6.76 22.29
N GLN A 205 -9.08 7.43 22.73
CA GLN A 205 -9.08 8.15 24.01
C GLN A 205 -9.54 7.25 25.17
N LEU A 206 -8.74 7.23 26.25
CA LEU A 206 -9.11 6.61 27.51
C LEU A 206 -9.22 7.68 28.61
N GLN A 207 -10.30 7.63 29.38
CA GLN A 207 -10.54 8.54 30.49
C GLN A 207 -10.81 7.77 31.78
N ALA A 208 -10.11 8.16 32.85
CA ALA A 208 -10.36 7.66 34.19
C ALA A 208 -11.16 8.70 34.97
N THR A 209 -12.17 8.26 35.70
CA THR A 209 -13.00 9.11 36.54
C THR A 209 -12.99 8.58 37.96
N GLY A 210 -12.40 9.34 38.88
CA GLY A 210 -12.42 9.06 40.32
C GLY A 210 -13.74 9.46 40.97
N SER A 211 -14.16 8.68 41.96
CA SER A 211 -15.36 8.87 42.77
C SER A 211 -15.06 8.64 44.25
N SER A 212 -15.80 9.34 45.11
CA SER A 212 -15.61 9.37 46.55
C SER A 212 -16.88 9.83 47.25
N ALA A 213 -17.23 9.23 48.41
CA ALA A 213 -18.34 9.72 49.23
C ALA A 213 -18.00 11.04 49.96
N ASN A 214 -16.72 11.39 50.08
CA ASN A 214 -16.28 12.71 50.57
C ASN A 214 -16.56 13.80 49.52
N VAL A 215 -17.47 14.72 49.86
CA VAL A 215 -17.88 15.85 49.02
C VAL A 215 -16.71 16.85 48.88
N GLY A 216 -16.25 17.08 47.64
CA GLY A 216 -15.15 18.01 47.33
C GLY A 216 -13.77 17.38 47.22
N ALA A 217 -13.66 16.04 47.16
CA ALA A 217 -12.40 15.36 46.92
C ALA A 217 -11.76 15.75 45.56
N THR A 218 -10.44 15.98 45.57
CA THR A 218 -9.64 16.19 44.35
C THR A 218 -8.90 14.91 43.99
N PHE A 219 -8.88 14.55 42.70
CA PHE A 219 -8.26 13.32 42.20
C PHE A 219 -7.06 13.64 41.30
N GLY A 220 -5.97 12.90 41.50
CA GLY A 220 -4.85 12.81 40.56
C GLY A 220 -4.90 11.49 39.81
N TYR A 221 -4.41 11.47 38.58
CA TYR A 221 -4.39 10.28 37.73
C TYR A 221 -2.96 9.97 37.29
N SER A 222 -2.68 8.68 37.10
CA SER A 222 -1.46 8.22 36.45
C SER A 222 -1.75 6.99 35.61
N TRP A 223 -1.28 6.97 34.38
CA TRP A 223 -1.52 5.91 33.42
C TRP A 223 -0.23 5.18 33.06
N SER A 224 -0.37 3.88 32.87
CA SER A 224 0.63 3.02 32.25
C SER A 224 -0.05 2.06 31.28
N GLY A 225 0.69 1.50 30.32
CA GLY A 225 0.14 0.52 29.40
C GLY A 225 1.20 -0.38 28.79
N THR A 226 0.76 -1.53 28.31
CA THR A 226 1.58 -2.53 27.63
C THR A 226 0.81 -3.06 26.43
N GLY A 227 1.53 -3.47 25.38
CA GLY A 227 0.92 -4.01 24.16
C GLY A 227 1.86 -4.92 23.38
N PRO A 228 1.46 -5.28 22.15
CA PRO A 228 2.25 -6.11 21.24
C PRO A 228 3.64 -5.50 20.95
N SER A 229 4.57 -6.34 20.52
CA SER A 229 5.91 -5.92 20.07
C SER A 229 6.69 -5.05 21.06
N GLY A 230 6.48 -5.26 22.36
CA GLY A 230 7.15 -4.49 23.42
C GLY A 230 6.60 -3.08 23.62
N TYR A 231 5.42 -2.77 23.07
CA TYR A 231 4.74 -1.50 23.30
C TYR A 231 4.60 -1.21 24.80
N THR A 232 5.01 -0.02 25.20
CA THR A 232 4.83 0.49 26.56
C THR A 232 4.33 1.92 26.51
N TYR A 233 3.44 2.26 27.45
CA TYR A 233 2.89 3.60 27.62
C TYR A 233 3.07 4.04 29.08
N GLY A 234 3.39 5.31 29.29
CA GLY A 234 3.51 5.91 30.62
C GLY A 234 4.88 5.69 31.30
N PRO A 235 5.03 6.18 32.55
CA PRO A 235 3.99 6.80 33.39
C PRO A 235 3.58 8.20 32.91
N SER A 236 2.27 8.43 32.72
CA SER A 236 1.70 9.72 32.30
C SER A 236 0.66 10.21 33.31
N ALA A 237 0.73 11.48 33.72
CA ALA A 237 -0.25 12.10 34.62
C ALA A 237 -1.45 12.73 33.88
N THR A 238 -1.43 12.72 32.55
CA THR A 238 -2.48 13.29 31.70
C THR A 238 -3.75 12.43 31.80
N ASN A 239 -4.92 13.06 31.82
CA ASN A 239 -6.22 12.39 31.81
C ASN A 239 -7.27 13.34 31.18
N PRO A 240 -7.90 12.99 30.04
CA PRO A 240 -7.79 11.71 29.30
C PRO A 240 -6.43 11.51 28.63
N ILE A 241 -6.14 10.27 28.22
CA ILE A 241 -4.97 9.93 27.40
C ILE A 241 -5.39 9.54 25.99
N THR A 242 -4.56 9.91 25.02
CA THR A 242 -4.71 9.53 23.61
C THR A 242 -3.66 8.49 23.25
N ILE A 243 -4.08 7.44 22.56
CA ILE A 243 -3.25 6.28 22.30
C ILE A 243 -3.38 5.90 20.83
N ASN A 244 -2.23 5.79 20.15
CA ASN A 244 -2.17 5.36 18.76
C ASN A 244 -1.62 3.93 18.73
N GLN A 245 -2.34 3.03 18.09
CA GLN A 245 -1.94 1.63 17.93
C GLN A 245 -1.53 1.43 16.48
N THR A 246 -0.28 1.07 16.26
CA THR A 246 0.28 0.82 14.92
C THR A 246 0.57 -0.66 14.71
N THR A 247 0.11 -1.52 15.63
CA THR A 247 0.41 -2.94 15.59
C THR A 247 -0.81 -3.70 16.07
N PRO A 248 -1.32 -4.67 15.29
CA PRO A 248 -2.39 -5.53 15.75
C PRO A 248 -2.04 -6.28 17.05
N GLY A 249 -3.03 -6.45 17.92
CA GLY A 249 -2.97 -7.31 19.10
C GLY A 249 -3.62 -6.71 20.34
N ILE A 250 -3.36 -7.30 21.51
CA ILE A 250 -4.01 -6.91 22.77
C ILE A 250 -3.23 -5.80 23.46
N TYR A 251 -3.88 -4.67 23.65
CA TYR A 251 -3.37 -3.56 24.45
C TYR A 251 -4.05 -3.53 25.81
N THR A 252 -3.25 -3.33 26.85
CA THR A 252 -3.71 -3.26 28.24
C THR A 252 -3.23 -1.96 28.87
N PHE A 253 -4.16 -1.17 29.39
CA PHE A 253 -3.88 0.11 30.05
C PHE A 253 -4.36 0.08 31.49
N THR A 254 -3.52 0.57 32.37
CA THR A 254 -3.80 0.63 33.80
C THR A 254 -3.75 2.06 34.29
N SER A 255 -4.88 2.51 34.82
CA SER A 255 -5.03 3.79 35.49
C SER A 255 -4.88 3.62 37.00
N THR A 256 -4.12 4.52 37.60
CA THR A 256 -3.93 4.66 39.04
C THR A 256 -4.52 6.01 39.45
N THR A 257 -5.70 5.97 40.05
CA THR A 257 -6.42 7.14 40.56
C THR A 257 -6.00 7.37 42.01
N GLN A 258 -5.64 8.61 42.35
CA GLN A 258 -5.09 8.97 43.65
C GLN A 258 -5.96 10.05 44.29
N ARG A 259 -6.29 9.88 45.56
CA ARG A 259 -6.92 10.90 46.41
C ARG A 259 -5.99 11.22 47.57
N THR A 260 -5.59 12.48 47.65
CA THR A 260 -4.79 12.99 48.78
C THR A 260 -5.75 13.42 49.89
N ASP A 261 -5.71 12.74 51.03
CA ASP A 261 -6.40 13.18 52.24
C ASP A 261 -5.51 14.19 53.00
N VAL A 262 -6.08 14.97 53.92
CA VAL A 262 -5.47 16.14 54.57
C VAL A 262 -4.22 15.74 55.39
N THR A 263 -3.09 15.65 54.69
CA THR A 263 -1.67 15.75 55.10
C THR A 263 -0.87 14.54 55.62
N THR A 264 -1.33 13.28 55.54
CA THR A 264 -0.50 12.13 56.05
C THR A 264 -0.30 10.92 55.13
N PHE A 265 -1.24 10.60 54.23
CA PHE A 265 -1.13 9.46 53.29
C PHE A 265 -1.94 9.71 52.00
N THR A 266 -1.73 8.86 51.00
CA THR A 266 -2.50 8.90 49.73
C THR A 266 -3.28 7.60 49.57
N LEU A 267 -4.57 7.71 49.26
CA LEU A 267 -5.39 6.56 48.87
C LEU A 267 -5.33 6.39 47.36
N VAL A 268 -5.25 5.15 46.92
CA VAL A 268 -5.08 4.80 45.51
C VAL A 268 -6.11 3.75 45.13
N ASP A 269 -6.75 3.93 43.97
CA ASP A 269 -7.52 2.90 43.29
C ASP A 269 -6.90 2.63 41.92
N VAL A 270 -6.78 1.35 41.59
CA VAL A 270 -6.10 0.85 40.40
C VAL A 270 -7.11 0.10 39.53
N LYS A 271 -7.23 0.53 38.26
CA LYS A 271 -8.13 -0.09 37.26
C LYS A 271 -7.40 -0.36 35.97
N THR A 272 -7.74 -1.48 35.34
CA THR A 272 -7.18 -1.90 34.06
C THR A 272 -8.29 -2.06 33.03
N ILE A 273 -7.99 -1.66 31.79
CA ILE A 273 -8.82 -1.92 30.61
C ILE A 273 -7.95 -2.60 29.54
N SER A 274 -8.49 -3.60 28.86
CA SER A 274 -7.84 -4.26 27.73
C SER A 274 -8.76 -4.25 26.53
N TYR A 275 -8.20 -4.07 25.35
CA TYR A 275 -8.90 -4.23 24.08
C TYR A 275 -7.97 -4.83 23.04
N GLU A 276 -8.60 -5.44 22.03
CA GLU A 276 -7.95 -6.13 20.93
C GLU A 276 -8.03 -5.25 19.68
N ILE A 277 -6.92 -5.14 18.97
CA ILE A 277 -6.80 -4.53 17.65
C ILE A 277 -6.56 -5.66 16.65
N LEU A 278 -7.47 -5.79 15.68
CA LEU A 278 -7.30 -6.74 14.59
C LEU A 278 -6.45 -6.14 13.47
N LEU A 279 -6.03 -6.97 12.51
CA LEU A 279 -5.48 -6.49 11.25
C LEU A 279 -6.63 -5.83 10.49
N ASP A 280 -6.31 -4.74 9.82
CA ASP A 280 -7.20 -3.80 9.15
C ASP A 280 -6.33 -3.13 8.08
N SER A 281 -6.35 -3.70 6.87
CA SER A 281 -5.39 -3.41 5.80
C SER A 281 -5.56 -2.01 5.20
N ASP A 282 -6.80 -1.54 5.06
CA ASP A 282 -7.16 -0.21 4.53
C ASP A 282 -7.37 0.87 5.62
N GLY A 283 -7.55 0.50 6.89
CA GLY A 283 -7.73 1.42 8.01
C GLY A 283 -9.14 2.02 8.13
N ASP A 284 -10.17 1.34 7.64
CA ASP A 284 -11.58 1.73 7.70
C ASP A 284 -12.27 1.40 9.05
N CYS A 285 -11.58 0.66 9.94
CA CYS A 285 -12.06 0.12 11.23
C CYS A 285 -12.97 -1.11 11.17
N THR A 286 -13.15 -1.68 10.00
CA THR A 286 -13.48 -3.08 9.77
C THR A 286 -12.17 -3.87 9.90
N ALA A 287 -12.22 -5.19 9.87
CA ALA A 287 -11.02 -5.99 10.05
C ALA A 287 -11.05 -7.09 9.02
N ASP A 288 -9.91 -7.40 8.40
CA ASP A 288 -9.79 -8.30 7.23
C ASP A 288 -10.47 -9.68 7.44
N THR A 289 -10.69 -10.08 8.69
CA THR A 289 -11.47 -11.29 9.03
C THR A 289 -12.95 -11.23 8.66
N VAL A 290 -13.51 -10.04 8.50
CA VAL A 290 -14.93 -9.74 8.26
C VAL A 290 -15.14 -8.67 7.21
N ASP A 291 -14.07 -8.00 6.80
CA ASP A 291 -14.03 -7.19 5.60
C ASP A 291 -14.23 -8.06 4.36
N LEU A 292 -14.79 -7.48 3.31
CA LEU A 292 -14.99 -8.13 2.01
C LEU A 292 -14.25 -7.40 0.88
N ASP A 293 -13.56 -6.30 1.20
CA ASP A 293 -12.86 -5.38 0.31
C ASP A 293 -11.68 -4.77 1.11
N ASP A 294 -10.59 -5.52 1.24
CA ASP A 294 -9.48 -5.26 2.18
C ASP A 294 -8.61 -4.02 1.84
N ASP A 295 -8.76 -3.43 0.64
CA ASP A 295 -8.09 -2.19 0.22
C ASP A 295 -9.04 -1.01 -0.07
N ASN A 296 -10.35 -1.26 -0.02
CA ASN A 296 -11.40 -0.26 -0.16
C ASN A 296 -11.42 0.42 -1.55
N ASP A 297 -11.01 -0.30 -2.59
CA ASP A 297 -11.13 0.14 -3.98
C ASP A 297 -12.56 -0.10 -4.55
N GLY A 298 -13.39 -0.86 -3.84
CA GLY A 298 -14.76 -1.16 -4.20
C GLY A 298 -14.95 -2.51 -4.90
N ILE A 299 -13.89 -3.14 -5.40
CA ILE A 299 -13.90 -4.48 -5.96
C ILE A 299 -13.74 -5.46 -4.78
N LEU A 300 -14.57 -6.51 -4.72
CA LEU A 300 -14.51 -7.43 -3.57
C LEU A 300 -13.31 -8.37 -3.69
N ASP A 301 -12.69 -8.77 -2.57
CA ASP A 301 -11.56 -9.72 -2.57
C ASP A 301 -11.90 -11.04 -3.31
N SER A 302 -13.19 -11.42 -3.25
CA SER A 302 -13.71 -12.62 -3.90
C SER A 302 -13.82 -12.52 -5.44
N VAL A 303 -13.90 -11.31 -5.97
CA VAL A 303 -13.96 -10.96 -7.39
C VAL A 303 -12.54 -10.88 -7.96
N GLU A 304 -11.63 -10.23 -7.26
CA GLU A 304 -10.22 -10.10 -7.63
C GLU A 304 -9.48 -11.42 -7.51
N GLY A 305 -9.88 -12.20 -6.49
CA GLY A 305 -9.82 -13.64 -6.50
C GLY A 305 -8.56 -14.24 -5.91
N TYR A 306 -8.65 -15.56 -5.74
CA TYR A 306 -7.54 -16.39 -5.28
C TYR A 306 -7.41 -17.63 -6.15
N THR A 307 -6.18 -18.10 -6.29
CA THR A 307 -5.86 -19.40 -6.87
C THR A 307 -5.57 -20.38 -5.74
N CYS A 308 -6.55 -21.23 -5.43
CA CYS A 308 -6.47 -22.18 -4.33
C CYS A 308 -6.03 -23.58 -4.77
N GLY A 309 -5.02 -24.12 -4.11
CA GLY A 309 -4.79 -25.56 -4.06
C GLY A 309 -5.73 -26.20 -3.04
N SER A 310 -6.49 -27.22 -3.45
CA SER A 310 -7.27 -28.08 -2.53
C SER A 310 -6.65 -29.48 -2.46
N ASP A 311 -6.64 -30.08 -1.26
CA ASP A 311 -6.15 -31.43 -0.98
C ASP A 311 -4.70 -31.69 -1.44
N LEU A 312 -3.74 -31.09 -0.74
CA LEU A 312 -2.32 -31.27 -1.01
C LEU A 312 -1.82 -32.68 -0.68
N VAL A 313 -1.68 -33.52 -1.70
CA VAL A 313 -1.17 -34.90 -1.58
C VAL A 313 0.36 -34.91 -1.58
N ILE A 314 0.98 -35.21 -0.43
CA ILE A 314 2.39 -35.64 -0.39
C ILE A 314 2.48 -37.09 -0.87
N ASN A 315 3.05 -37.29 -2.06
CA ASN A 315 3.47 -38.63 -2.50
C ASN A 315 4.94 -38.83 -2.14
N ASP A 316 5.24 -39.61 -1.11
CA ASP A 316 6.59 -40.16 -0.94
C ASP A 316 6.58 -41.66 -0.65
N PRO A 317 7.21 -42.49 -1.52
CA PRO A 317 7.68 -43.82 -1.19
C PRO A 317 9.22 -43.85 -0.99
N ASN A 318 9.77 -42.91 -0.22
CA ASN A 318 11.10 -42.88 0.44
C ASN A 318 12.34 -42.74 -0.49
N PRO A 319 13.47 -42.15 -0.04
CA PRO A 319 13.68 -40.72 0.20
C PRO A 319 14.93 -40.21 -0.53
N THR A 320 14.81 -39.23 -1.42
CA THR A 320 15.94 -38.36 -1.86
C THR A 320 15.44 -36.98 -2.33
N SER A 321 14.26 -36.53 -1.88
CA SER A 321 13.39 -35.65 -2.65
C SER A 321 13.63 -34.15 -2.47
N SER A 322 13.89 -33.48 -3.60
CA SER A 322 13.32 -32.17 -3.88
C SER A 322 11.79 -32.34 -3.99
N ASN A 323 11.07 -31.94 -2.95
CA ASN A 323 9.62 -31.98 -2.90
C ASN A 323 9.05 -30.76 -3.62
N ILE A 324 8.90 -30.83 -4.95
CA ILE A 324 8.28 -29.75 -5.74
C ILE A 324 6.80 -30.07 -5.93
N PHE A 325 5.99 -29.16 -5.40
CA PHE A 325 4.55 -29.08 -5.56
C PHE A 325 4.27 -28.69 -7.01
N THR A 326 3.29 -29.35 -7.64
CA THR A 326 2.78 -28.94 -8.95
C THR A 326 1.27 -28.81 -8.86
N ALA A 327 0.82 -27.80 -8.11
CA ALA A 327 -0.53 -27.27 -8.24
C ALA A 327 -0.41 -25.74 -8.42
N PRO A 328 -1.17 -25.11 -9.34
CA PRO A 328 -1.01 -23.69 -9.63
C PRO A 328 -1.51 -22.81 -8.48
N PRO A 329 -0.80 -21.74 -8.07
CA PRO A 329 0.51 -21.25 -8.52
C PRO A 329 1.60 -21.37 -7.42
N THR A 330 1.34 -22.10 -6.32
CA THR A 330 2.21 -22.10 -5.15
C THR A 330 3.31 -23.16 -5.26
N THR A 331 4.55 -22.70 -5.43
CA THR A 331 5.71 -23.53 -5.13
C THR A 331 5.85 -23.58 -3.62
N VAL A 332 5.72 -24.76 -3.05
CA VAL A 332 5.94 -24.97 -1.62
C VAL A 332 7.24 -25.71 -1.43
N THR A 333 8.12 -25.24 -0.55
CA THR A 333 9.37 -25.95 -0.24
C THR A 333 9.26 -26.57 1.14
N LEU A 334 9.42 -27.89 1.20
CA LEU A 334 9.41 -28.68 2.41
C LEU A 334 10.83 -28.93 2.91
N ALA A 335 11.14 -28.45 4.11
CA ALA A 335 12.35 -28.80 4.84
C ALA A 335 11.98 -29.43 6.19
N GLU A 336 12.06 -30.76 6.26
CA GLU A 336 11.99 -31.50 7.52
C GLU A 336 13.38 -31.61 8.12
N ASN A 337 13.48 -31.40 9.43
CA ASN A 337 14.77 -31.41 10.11
C ASN A 337 14.74 -32.39 11.29
N THR A 338 14.80 -33.70 11.02
CA THR A 338 15.09 -34.74 12.02
C THR A 338 15.63 -36.06 11.44
N ALA A 339 16.31 -36.82 12.31
CA ALA A 339 17.15 -37.99 12.03
C ALA A 339 16.44 -39.29 11.58
N SER A 340 15.17 -39.23 11.14
CA SER A 340 14.40 -40.37 10.61
C SER A 340 13.32 -39.85 9.65
N ALA A 341 13.14 -40.53 8.50
CA ALA A 341 12.21 -40.11 7.45
C ALA A 341 10.75 -40.06 7.95
N ALA A 342 10.03 -38.97 7.63
CA ALA A 342 8.57 -38.90 7.81
C ALA A 342 7.87 -39.99 6.99
N VAL A 343 6.73 -40.47 7.49
CA VAL A 343 5.97 -41.57 6.87
C VAL A 343 4.56 -41.07 6.55
N ALA A 344 4.17 -41.12 5.28
CA ALA A 344 2.81 -40.79 4.87
C ALA A 344 1.87 -41.99 5.08
N TYR A 345 0.81 -41.81 5.86
CA TYR A 345 -0.25 -42.80 6.03
C TYR A 345 -1.44 -42.48 5.12
N THR A 346 -2.08 -43.52 4.56
CA THR A 346 -3.32 -43.38 3.77
C THR A 346 -4.48 -43.94 4.59
N TYR A 347 -5.38 -43.07 5.04
CA TYR A 347 -6.58 -43.47 5.77
C TYR A 347 -7.74 -43.75 4.81
N SER A 348 -8.61 -44.71 5.16
CA SER A 348 -9.71 -45.12 4.29
C SER A 348 -10.92 -44.17 4.40
N THR A 349 -11.78 -44.12 3.37
CA THR A 349 -13.04 -43.34 3.39
C THR A 349 -14.05 -43.79 4.43
N ALA A 350 -13.83 -44.95 5.09
CA ALA A 350 -14.64 -45.40 6.22
C ALA A 350 -14.21 -44.73 7.55
N GLU A 351 -12.98 -44.22 7.61
CA GLU A 351 -12.41 -43.48 8.75
C GLU A 351 -12.47 -41.96 8.52
N PHE A 352 -12.67 -41.51 7.26
CA PHE A 352 -12.75 -40.11 6.84
C PHE A 352 -14.07 -39.82 6.08
N PRO A 353 -15.05 -39.10 6.67
CA PRO A 353 -16.30 -38.73 6.01
C PRO A 353 -16.17 -37.71 4.85
N TYR A 354 -15.01 -37.09 4.68
CA TYR A 354 -14.79 -35.98 3.75
C TYR A 354 -14.00 -36.35 2.47
N GLY A 355 -13.85 -37.64 2.17
CA GLY A 355 -13.02 -38.14 1.07
C GLY A 355 -11.62 -38.48 1.59
N GLY A 356 -11.07 -39.63 1.20
CA GLY A 356 -9.80 -40.12 1.76
C GLY A 356 -8.66 -39.14 1.48
N GLY A 357 -7.89 -38.80 2.51
CA GLY A 357 -6.68 -37.96 2.44
C GLY A 357 -5.43 -38.72 2.90
N LYS A 358 -4.25 -38.27 2.46
CA LYS A 358 -2.96 -38.72 3.02
C LYS A 358 -2.58 -37.78 4.17
N VAL A 359 -2.33 -38.37 5.33
CA VAL A 359 -1.93 -37.65 6.55
C VAL A 359 -0.45 -37.93 6.79
N ILE A 360 0.26 -36.93 7.30
CA ILE A 360 1.72 -37.00 7.48
C ILE A 360 2.02 -37.15 8.95
N ASP A 361 2.73 -38.23 9.28
CA ASP A 361 3.36 -38.43 10.58
C ASP A 361 4.78 -37.86 10.52
N PRO A 362 5.13 -36.88 11.38
CA PRO A 362 6.48 -36.31 11.44
C PRO A 362 7.55 -37.31 11.93
N GLY A 363 7.16 -38.54 12.30
CA GLY A 363 8.03 -39.69 12.54
C GLY A 363 8.75 -39.71 13.89
N SER A 364 8.96 -38.56 14.53
CA SER A 364 9.46 -38.48 15.90
C SER A 364 9.14 -37.17 16.63
N ILE A 365 8.98 -37.24 17.95
CA ILE A 365 8.93 -36.07 18.84
C ILE A 365 10.28 -35.34 18.81
N GLY A 366 10.26 -34.01 18.64
CA GLY A 366 11.44 -33.16 18.42
C GLY A 366 11.62 -32.74 16.95
N SER A 367 10.79 -33.24 16.05
CA SER A 367 10.80 -32.89 14.63
C SER A 367 10.28 -31.47 14.38
N LYS A 368 10.85 -30.84 13.34
CA LYS A 368 10.39 -29.56 12.80
C LYS A 368 10.06 -29.74 11.32
N VAL A 369 8.88 -29.30 10.93
CA VAL A 369 8.47 -29.19 9.52
C VAL A 369 8.41 -27.72 9.15
N THR A 370 9.04 -27.35 8.04
CA THR A 370 9.00 -26.00 7.48
C THR A 370 8.35 -26.03 6.11
N TYR A 371 7.35 -25.20 5.93
CA TYR A 371 6.75 -24.90 4.64
C TYR A 371 7.08 -23.46 4.27
N THR A 372 7.74 -23.25 3.13
CA THR A 372 7.89 -21.93 2.52
C THR A 372 7.00 -21.87 1.29
N PHE A 373 6.23 -20.80 1.12
CA PHE A 373 5.32 -20.57 0.02
C PHE A 373 5.91 -19.55 -0.96
N THR A 374 5.78 -19.80 -2.26
CA THR A 374 6.15 -18.84 -3.31
C THR A 374 5.17 -18.98 -4.49
N PRO A 375 4.28 -17.99 -4.73
CA PRO A 375 4.10 -16.76 -3.96
C PRO A 375 3.55 -17.02 -2.55
N ASN A 376 3.48 -15.98 -1.71
CA ASN A 376 2.88 -16.06 -0.38
C ASN A 376 1.42 -16.53 -0.47
N VAL A 377 0.90 -17.17 0.59
CA VAL A 377 -0.47 -17.70 0.59
C VAL A 377 -1.36 -17.06 1.63
N THR A 378 -2.61 -16.83 1.27
CA THR A 378 -3.71 -16.49 2.17
C THR A 378 -4.70 -17.65 2.27
N ASN A 379 -5.71 -17.52 3.12
CA ASN A 379 -6.74 -18.54 3.38
C ASN A 379 -6.15 -19.91 3.73
N LEU A 380 -4.95 -19.94 4.32
CA LEU A 380 -4.23 -21.16 4.67
C LEU A 380 -5.00 -21.92 5.74
N GLU A 381 -5.48 -23.11 5.39
CA GLU A 381 -6.14 -24.04 6.30
C GLU A 381 -5.31 -25.31 6.44
N PHE A 382 -4.98 -25.69 7.67
CA PHE A 382 -4.39 -27.00 7.96
C PHE A 382 -4.93 -27.58 9.25
N TRP A 383 -4.86 -28.90 9.34
CA TRP A 383 -5.38 -29.70 10.42
C TRP A 383 -4.24 -30.36 11.19
N LEU A 384 -4.38 -30.37 12.51
CA LEU A 384 -3.59 -31.17 13.43
C LEU A 384 -4.50 -32.24 14.03
N MET A 385 -4.00 -33.46 14.17
CA MET A 385 -4.79 -34.58 14.68
C MET A 385 -3.94 -35.57 15.48
N ASP A 386 -4.61 -36.57 16.07
CA ASP A 386 -3.99 -37.65 16.85
C ASP A 386 -3.23 -37.19 18.11
N PHE A 387 -3.92 -36.47 19.00
CA PHE A 387 -3.37 -35.99 20.28
C PHE A 387 -3.67 -36.96 21.45
N ASP A 388 -3.11 -38.16 21.42
CA ASP A 388 -3.47 -39.24 22.35
C ASP A 388 -2.43 -39.57 23.47
N ASN A 389 -1.24 -38.95 23.50
CA ASN A 389 -0.19 -39.18 24.51
C ASN A 389 0.62 -37.92 24.95
N GLN A 390 -0.06 -36.81 25.26
CA GLN A 390 0.56 -35.55 25.72
C GLN A 390 1.49 -34.91 24.68
N GLU A 391 1.16 -35.06 23.39
CA GLU A 391 1.80 -34.34 22.30
C GLU A 391 1.50 -32.84 22.38
N ILE A 392 2.50 -32.02 22.08
CA ILE A 392 2.43 -30.56 22.04
C ILE A 392 2.89 -30.13 20.65
N VAL A 393 2.02 -29.44 19.91
CA VAL A 393 2.37 -28.83 18.63
C VAL A 393 2.50 -27.32 18.82
N ASN A 394 3.63 -26.75 18.42
CA ASN A 394 3.86 -25.31 18.40
C ASN A 394 4.06 -24.80 16.97
N ILE A 395 3.58 -23.59 16.65
CA ILE A 395 3.46 -23.14 15.25
C ILE A 395 3.83 -21.66 15.08
N ASN A 396 4.92 -21.39 14.35
CA ASN A 396 5.26 -20.05 13.89
C ASN A 396 4.71 -19.79 12.49
N TYR A 397 4.18 -18.60 12.27
CA TYR A 397 3.84 -18.05 10.95
C TYR A 397 4.74 -16.87 10.65
N TYR A 398 5.00 -16.63 9.36
CA TYR A 398 5.84 -15.55 8.89
C TYR A 398 5.14 -14.75 7.80
N ASP A 399 5.33 -13.42 7.86
CA ASP A 399 4.84 -12.47 6.85
C ASP A 399 5.71 -12.49 5.57
N ALA A 400 5.32 -11.74 4.55
CA ALA A 400 6.06 -11.58 3.29
C ALA A 400 7.52 -11.13 3.48
N SER A 401 7.78 -10.33 4.52
CA SER A 401 9.10 -9.82 4.88
C SER A 401 9.97 -10.84 5.67
N GLY A 402 9.43 -12.02 5.96
CA GLY A 402 10.09 -13.06 6.74
C GLY A 402 10.13 -12.80 8.24
N ASN A 403 9.35 -11.84 8.76
CA ASN A 403 9.17 -11.63 10.19
C ASN A 403 8.13 -12.59 10.77
N ARG A 404 8.33 -13.03 12.01
CA ARG A 404 7.38 -13.91 12.68
C ARG A 404 6.13 -13.12 13.11
N ILE A 405 4.96 -13.59 12.70
CA ILE A 405 3.67 -13.05 13.13
C ILE A 405 3.39 -13.53 14.57
N ALA A 406 3.24 -12.59 15.50
CA ALA A 406 3.01 -12.86 16.92
C ALA A 406 1.53 -12.71 17.30
N ASN A 407 1.13 -13.29 18.44
CA ASN A 407 -0.23 -13.17 18.98
C ASN A 407 -1.32 -13.60 18.00
N LEU A 408 -1.19 -14.78 17.42
CA LEU A 408 -2.01 -15.23 16.28
C LEU A 408 -3.47 -15.57 16.60
N LEU A 409 -3.79 -15.90 17.85
CA LEU A 409 -5.13 -16.34 18.28
C LEU A 409 -6.31 -15.46 17.84
N PRO A 410 -6.21 -14.12 17.80
CA PRO A 410 -7.27 -13.23 17.31
C PRO A 410 -7.52 -13.38 15.81
N TYR A 411 -6.48 -13.73 15.05
CA TYR A 411 -6.48 -13.73 13.59
C TYR A 411 -6.79 -15.11 13.01
N ILE A 412 -7.02 -16.14 13.84
CA ILE A 412 -7.22 -17.50 13.34
C ILE A 412 -8.60 -18.03 13.69
N THR A 413 -9.23 -18.68 12.72
CA THR A 413 -10.42 -19.48 12.99
C THR A 413 -9.95 -20.88 13.38
N GLN A 414 -10.32 -21.31 14.60
CA GLN A 414 -10.09 -22.69 15.04
C GLN A 414 -11.39 -23.48 15.13
N ILE A 415 -11.36 -24.73 14.65
CA ILE A 415 -12.43 -25.70 14.87
C ILE A 415 -11.83 -26.87 15.65
N VAL A 416 -12.37 -27.12 16.84
CA VAL A 416 -11.97 -28.23 17.71
C VAL A 416 -13.09 -29.27 17.71
N SER A 417 -12.73 -30.55 17.59
CA SER A 417 -13.68 -31.65 17.68
C SER A 417 -14.40 -31.71 19.04
N ALA A 418 -15.68 -32.10 19.04
CA ALA A 418 -16.59 -32.02 20.19
C ALA A 418 -16.28 -32.97 21.36
N THR A 419 -15.48 -34.02 21.12
CA THR A 419 -15.22 -35.09 22.10
C THR A 419 -14.19 -34.70 23.16
N VAL A 420 -13.36 -33.68 22.88
CA VAL A 420 -12.26 -33.25 23.77
C VAL A 420 -12.30 -31.73 23.94
N GLY A 421 -13.30 -31.22 24.65
CA GLY A 421 -13.50 -29.78 24.86
C GLY A 421 -12.39 -29.02 25.62
N SER A 422 -11.22 -29.63 25.83
CA SER A 422 -10.02 -29.04 26.43
C SER A 422 -8.82 -28.96 25.44
N LEU A 423 -8.95 -29.50 24.22
CA LEU A 423 -7.99 -29.28 23.13
C LEU A 423 -8.25 -27.88 22.56
N GLY A 424 -7.27 -26.99 22.59
CA GLY A 424 -7.42 -25.65 22.05
C GLY A 424 -6.07 -24.98 21.82
N LEU A 425 -6.03 -24.03 20.90
CA LEU A 425 -4.84 -23.21 20.69
C LEU A 425 -4.69 -22.21 21.83
N THR A 426 -3.45 -22.05 22.28
CA THR A 426 -3.01 -21.07 23.26
C THR A 426 -1.91 -20.22 22.65
N SER A 427 -1.79 -18.97 23.07
CA SER A 427 -0.68 -18.12 22.65
C SER A 427 0.60 -18.59 23.34
N ASN A 428 1.70 -18.60 22.60
CA ASN A 428 3.01 -18.99 23.11
C ASN A 428 4.05 -17.92 22.76
N ALA A 429 4.69 -17.34 23.77
CA ALA A 429 5.66 -16.25 23.57
C ALA A 429 6.89 -16.68 22.74
N THR A 430 7.23 -17.97 22.75
CA THR A 430 8.36 -18.53 21.98
C THR A 430 7.94 -18.92 20.57
N TYR A 431 6.74 -19.49 20.41
CA TYR A 431 6.33 -20.17 19.18
C TYR A 431 5.06 -19.62 18.51
N GLY A 432 4.53 -18.46 18.91
CA GLY A 432 3.29 -17.90 18.35
C GLY A 432 2.04 -18.61 18.86
N LEU A 433 1.81 -19.84 18.42
CA LEU A 433 0.72 -20.73 18.84
C LEU A 433 1.24 -22.02 19.47
N ALA A 434 0.48 -22.58 20.39
CA ALA A 434 0.70 -23.91 20.96
C ALA A 434 -0.63 -24.62 21.23
N THR A 435 -0.68 -25.92 20.98
CA THR A 435 -1.72 -26.83 21.48
C THR A 435 -1.13 -27.70 22.58
N ASN A 436 -1.84 -27.85 23.71
CA ASN A 436 -1.37 -28.67 24.83
C ASN A 436 -2.55 -29.46 25.46
N PRO A 437 -2.71 -30.74 25.12
CA PRO A 437 -3.66 -31.63 25.77
C PRO A 437 -3.11 -32.08 27.12
N THR A 438 -3.42 -31.35 28.20
CA THR A 438 -2.92 -31.73 29.53
C THR A 438 -3.59 -32.99 30.14
N ASN A 439 -4.53 -33.64 29.45
CA ASN A 439 -5.44 -34.60 30.10
C ASN A 439 -6.11 -35.68 29.24
N ASN A 440 -5.67 -35.93 27.99
CA ASN A 440 -6.21 -37.07 27.21
C ASN A 440 -5.29 -38.29 27.39
N ILE A 441 -5.77 -39.30 28.13
CA ILE A 441 -5.13 -40.61 28.30
C ILE A 441 -6.12 -41.64 27.76
N GLY A 442 -5.95 -42.06 26.50
CA GLY A 442 -6.75 -43.11 25.89
C GLY A 442 -6.65 -43.12 24.37
N ALA A 443 -6.70 -44.32 23.77
CA ALA A 443 -6.69 -44.51 22.32
C ALA A 443 -7.96 -43.90 21.70
N HIS A 444 -7.80 -42.76 21.02
CA HIS A 444 -8.85 -42.12 20.24
C HIS A 444 -8.61 -42.40 18.75
N THR A 445 -9.64 -42.27 17.93
CA THR A 445 -9.46 -42.26 16.47
C THR A 445 -8.99 -40.86 16.05
N PRO A 446 -8.12 -40.70 15.03
CA PRO A 446 -7.52 -39.40 14.66
C PRO A 446 -8.51 -38.22 14.54
N MET A 447 -9.74 -38.46 14.05
CA MET A 447 -10.76 -37.43 13.87
C MET A 447 -11.46 -36.95 15.17
N GLN A 448 -11.34 -37.68 16.27
CA GLN A 448 -11.92 -37.27 17.55
C GLN A 448 -11.10 -36.18 18.24
N ASP A 449 -9.82 -36.05 17.88
CA ASP A 449 -8.84 -35.16 18.48
C ASP A 449 -8.24 -34.24 17.40
N MET A 450 -9.10 -33.50 16.69
CA MET A 450 -8.67 -32.62 15.59
C MET A 450 -8.74 -31.14 15.97
N VAL A 451 -7.72 -30.39 15.56
CA VAL A 451 -7.67 -28.92 15.56
C VAL A 451 -7.47 -28.45 14.13
N SER A 452 -8.50 -27.83 13.54
CA SER A 452 -8.38 -27.11 12.27
C SER A 452 -7.98 -25.66 12.54
N ILE A 453 -7.01 -25.15 11.79
CA ILE A 453 -6.51 -23.78 11.88
C ILE A 453 -6.64 -23.14 10.51
N LYS A 454 -7.37 -22.03 10.43
CA LYS A 454 -7.50 -21.22 9.21
C LYS A 454 -6.98 -19.81 9.46
N THR A 455 -6.10 -19.31 8.58
CA THR A 455 -5.63 -17.91 8.58
C THR A 455 -6.27 -17.12 7.44
N PRO A 456 -6.69 -15.87 7.68
CA PRO A 456 -7.19 -14.95 6.65
C PRO A 456 -6.10 -14.04 6.05
N PHE A 457 -4.87 -14.08 6.58
CA PHE A 457 -3.77 -13.19 6.16
C PHE A 457 -2.71 -13.92 5.34
N ASN A 458 -1.86 -13.15 4.67
CA ASN A 458 -0.72 -13.63 3.88
C ASN A 458 0.37 -14.30 4.74
N VAL A 459 0.81 -15.46 4.29
CA VAL A 459 1.78 -16.34 4.94
C VAL A 459 2.86 -16.71 3.94
N SER A 460 4.10 -16.27 4.19
CA SER A 460 5.26 -16.67 3.39
C SER A 460 5.85 -18.00 3.82
N LYS A 461 5.70 -18.33 5.12
CA LYS A 461 6.28 -19.52 5.71
C LYS A 461 5.56 -19.92 6.98
N ILE A 462 5.44 -21.23 7.22
CA ILE A 462 5.07 -21.80 8.51
C ILE A 462 6.15 -22.75 9.00
N GLU A 463 6.34 -22.77 10.33
CA GLU A 463 7.18 -23.74 11.01
C GLU A 463 6.36 -24.45 12.08
N ILE A 464 6.26 -25.76 11.97
CA ILE A 464 5.53 -26.62 12.90
C ILE A 464 6.53 -27.42 13.71
N TYR A 465 6.45 -27.30 15.04
CA TYR A 465 7.32 -27.95 16.01
C TYR A 465 6.54 -28.99 16.79
N PHE A 466 7.00 -30.24 16.72
CA PHE A 466 6.37 -31.37 17.40
C PHE A 466 7.16 -31.70 18.67
N SER A 467 6.51 -31.66 19.83
CA SER A 467 7.13 -31.87 21.15
C SER A 467 6.21 -32.70 22.06
N GLY A 468 6.69 -33.26 23.18
CA GLY A 468 5.87 -34.11 24.06
C GLY A 468 6.65 -35.23 24.76
N ALA A 469 5.94 -36.16 25.39
CA ALA A 469 6.56 -37.35 25.98
C ALA A 469 6.98 -38.33 24.89
N ALA A 470 8.27 -38.69 24.83
CA ALA A 470 8.79 -39.61 23.81
C ALA A 470 8.33 -41.06 24.07
N ILE A 471 7.11 -41.39 23.65
CA ILE A 471 6.62 -42.76 23.56
C ILE A 471 6.77 -43.19 22.08
N ALA A 472 7.32 -44.37 21.84
CA ALA A 472 7.55 -44.85 20.49
C ALA A 472 6.21 -45.07 19.76
N GLY A 473 6.00 -44.37 18.63
CA GLY A 473 4.79 -44.44 17.82
C GLY A 473 3.67 -43.47 18.24
N ALA A 474 4.00 -42.42 19.00
CA ALA A 474 3.07 -41.38 19.44
C ALA A 474 3.55 -40.00 18.97
N THR A 475 3.14 -39.62 17.76
CA THR A 475 3.45 -38.33 17.13
C THR A 475 2.15 -37.78 16.56
N PRO A 476 1.89 -36.47 16.71
CA PRO A 476 0.64 -35.92 16.19
C PRO A 476 0.74 -35.78 14.67
N ASP A 477 -0.36 -36.09 14.03
CA ASP A 477 -0.53 -36.12 12.59
C ASP A 477 -0.93 -34.72 12.07
N TYR A 478 -0.58 -34.40 10.82
CA TYR A 478 -0.97 -33.12 10.23
C TYR A 478 -1.32 -33.19 8.74
N PHE A 479 -2.11 -32.22 8.25
CA PHE A 479 -2.60 -32.15 6.88
C PHE A 479 -2.87 -30.69 6.43
N ILE A 480 -2.31 -30.25 5.31
CA ILE A 480 -2.66 -28.95 4.69
C ILE A 480 -3.88 -29.15 3.80
N LYS A 481 -4.99 -28.50 4.16
CA LYS A 481 -6.28 -28.62 3.47
C LYS A 481 -6.41 -27.65 2.30
N THR A 482 -6.09 -26.39 2.55
CA THR A 482 -6.20 -25.33 1.54
C THR A 482 -5.04 -24.36 1.69
N ALA A 483 -4.46 -23.94 0.58
CA ALA A 483 -3.57 -22.78 0.53
C ALA A 483 -3.88 -22.02 -0.75
N CYS A 484 -4.18 -20.73 -0.63
CA CYS A 484 -4.57 -19.90 -1.75
C CYS A 484 -3.51 -18.85 -2.00
N ALA A 485 -3.06 -18.67 -3.24
CA ALA A 485 -2.31 -17.47 -3.61
C ALA A 485 -3.30 -16.43 -4.11
N GLY A 486 -3.16 -15.19 -3.62
CA GLY A 486 -3.82 -14.07 -4.28
C GLY A 486 -3.35 -13.97 -5.73
N ILE A 487 -4.23 -13.49 -6.61
CA ILE A 487 -3.80 -13.05 -7.93
C ILE A 487 -2.93 -11.82 -7.74
N ASP A 488 -1.87 -11.70 -8.54
CA ASP A 488 -0.89 -10.60 -8.54
C ASP A 488 -0.63 -10.34 -10.03
N THR A 489 -1.38 -9.38 -10.59
CA THR A 489 -1.53 -9.22 -12.05
C THR A 489 -0.32 -8.53 -12.68
N ASP A 490 0.28 -7.55 -12.00
CA ASP A 490 1.48 -6.84 -12.45
C ASP A 490 2.81 -7.49 -11.96
N GLY A 491 2.75 -8.37 -10.96
CA GLY A 491 3.89 -9.11 -10.42
C GLY A 491 4.71 -8.34 -9.38
N ASP A 492 4.15 -7.30 -8.74
CA ASP A 492 4.84 -6.47 -7.75
C ASP A 492 4.88 -7.08 -6.34
N THR A 493 4.27 -8.25 -6.14
CA THR A 493 4.12 -9.03 -4.90
C THR A 493 3.03 -8.56 -3.93
N ILE A 494 2.25 -7.55 -4.30
CA ILE A 494 1.00 -7.18 -3.67
C ILE A 494 -0.12 -7.93 -4.41
N PRO A 495 -0.92 -8.74 -3.72
CA PRO A 495 -2.08 -9.35 -4.35
C PRO A 495 -3.11 -8.30 -4.74
N ASN A 496 -3.83 -8.52 -5.85
CA ASN A 496 -4.88 -7.64 -6.36
C ASN A 496 -5.83 -7.12 -5.26
N TYR A 497 -6.36 -7.99 -4.39
CA TYR A 497 -7.26 -7.61 -3.29
C TYR A 497 -6.64 -6.73 -2.18
N LEU A 498 -5.38 -6.33 -2.35
CA LEU A 498 -4.65 -5.40 -1.50
C LEU A 498 -3.92 -4.33 -2.35
N ASP A 499 -4.13 -4.33 -3.66
CA ASP A 499 -3.42 -3.54 -4.65
C ASP A 499 -4.39 -2.60 -5.35
N LEU A 500 -4.16 -1.30 -5.18
CA LEU A 500 -5.05 -0.26 -5.69
C LEU A 500 -4.89 0.01 -7.20
N ASP A 501 -3.85 -0.56 -7.83
CA ASP A 501 -3.55 -0.47 -9.27
C ASP A 501 -2.96 -1.83 -9.73
N SER A 502 -3.82 -2.84 -9.77
CA SER A 502 -3.54 -4.26 -9.94
C SER A 502 -2.73 -4.61 -11.20
N ASP A 503 -2.85 -3.82 -12.26
CA ASP A 503 -2.08 -4.00 -13.50
C ASP A 503 -1.01 -2.92 -13.74
N ASN A 504 -0.92 -1.95 -12.83
CA ASN A 504 0.10 -0.92 -12.73
C ASN A 504 0.19 -0.06 -13.98
N ASP A 505 -0.97 0.26 -14.55
CA ASP A 505 -1.08 1.07 -15.74
C ASP A 505 -1.23 2.57 -15.41
N GLY A 506 -1.40 2.90 -14.12
CA GLY A 506 -1.51 4.25 -13.60
C GLY A 506 -2.94 4.76 -13.46
N CYS A 507 -3.95 3.94 -13.77
CA CYS A 507 -5.33 4.11 -13.33
C CYS A 507 -5.59 3.22 -12.11
N PHE A 508 -6.36 3.71 -11.15
CA PHE A 508 -6.66 2.89 -9.97
C PHE A 508 -7.83 1.94 -10.25
N ASP A 509 -7.75 0.73 -9.72
CA ASP A 509 -8.76 -0.33 -9.83
C ASP A 509 -10.17 0.18 -9.52
N ALA A 510 -10.29 1.06 -8.52
CA ALA A 510 -11.54 1.69 -8.15
C ALA A 510 -12.26 2.39 -9.30
N ILE A 511 -11.53 2.98 -10.25
CA ILE A 511 -12.07 3.66 -11.45
C ILE A 511 -12.31 2.66 -12.57
N GLU A 512 -11.46 1.65 -12.68
CA GLU A 512 -11.50 0.64 -13.76
C GLU A 512 -12.44 -0.52 -13.47
N GLY A 513 -13.02 -0.56 -12.26
CA GLY A 513 -14.14 -1.43 -11.91
C GLY A 513 -15.34 -1.22 -12.85
N ASP A 514 -16.33 -2.11 -12.76
CA ASP A 514 -17.47 -2.07 -13.69
C ASP A 514 -18.58 -1.04 -13.33
N GLU A 515 -18.31 -0.13 -12.41
CA GLU A 515 -19.24 0.91 -11.96
C GLU A 515 -18.74 2.33 -12.28
N ASN A 516 -19.55 3.35 -11.99
CA ASN A 516 -19.27 4.72 -12.44
C ASN A 516 -18.48 5.53 -11.40
N VAL A 517 -17.37 4.98 -10.92
CA VAL A 517 -16.46 5.70 -10.02
C VAL A 517 -15.64 6.70 -10.84
N VAL A 518 -15.46 7.92 -10.32
CA VAL A 518 -14.67 8.96 -10.96
C VAL A 518 -13.55 9.47 -10.05
N THR A 519 -12.52 10.07 -10.63
CA THR A 519 -11.34 10.61 -9.91
C THR A 519 -11.66 11.53 -8.72
N THR A 520 -12.79 12.24 -8.74
CA THR A 520 -13.21 13.10 -7.61
C THR A 520 -13.79 12.36 -6.42
N GLN A 521 -14.05 11.06 -6.56
CA GLN A 521 -14.62 10.18 -5.55
C GLN A 521 -13.59 9.25 -4.89
N ILE A 522 -12.34 9.27 -5.35
CA ILE A 522 -11.24 8.52 -4.73
C ILE A 522 -10.33 9.46 -3.93
N ILE A 523 -9.57 8.93 -2.98
CA ILE A 523 -8.52 9.68 -2.26
C ILE A 523 -7.16 9.42 -2.91
N THR A 524 -6.12 10.12 -2.43
CA THR A 524 -4.80 10.13 -3.07
C THR A 524 -4.11 8.77 -3.17
N ASN A 525 -4.48 7.77 -2.35
CA ASN A 525 -3.88 6.44 -2.44
C ASN A 525 -4.54 5.56 -3.53
N GLY A 526 -5.73 5.89 -4.02
CA GLY A 526 -6.51 5.08 -4.97
C GLY A 526 -7.84 4.58 -4.43
N SER A 527 -7.96 4.37 -3.11
CA SER A 527 -9.19 3.89 -2.47
C SER A 527 -10.37 4.87 -2.58
N ILE A 528 -11.59 4.34 -2.51
CA ILE A 528 -12.82 5.11 -2.58
C ILE A 528 -12.99 6.01 -1.34
N ALA A 529 -13.23 7.30 -1.59
CA ALA A 529 -13.48 8.27 -0.54
C ALA A 529 -14.87 8.07 0.06
N GLY A 530 -14.95 7.81 1.37
CA GLY A 530 -16.23 7.74 2.05
C GLY A 530 -16.21 6.93 3.32
N GLY A 531 -17.40 6.50 3.73
CA GLY A 531 -17.54 5.45 4.73
C GLY A 531 -17.94 4.16 4.05
N VAL A 532 -17.56 3.06 4.68
CA VAL A 532 -17.95 1.70 4.31
C VAL A 532 -19.26 1.30 4.97
N ASP A 533 -19.84 0.19 4.51
CA ASP A 533 -20.93 -0.47 5.22
C ASP A 533 -20.43 -1.36 6.37
N ALA A 534 -21.27 -2.24 6.90
CA ALA A 534 -20.88 -3.10 8.03
C ALA A 534 -20.05 -4.34 7.62
N GLN A 535 -19.78 -4.48 6.32
CA GLN A 535 -19.00 -5.54 5.69
C GLN A 535 -17.68 -4.99 5.13
N GLY A 536 -17.37 -3.71 5.34
CA GLY A 536 -16.12 -3.07 4.86
C GLY A 536 -16.18 -2.55 3.42
N ILE A 537 -17.32 -2.72 2.74
CA ILE A 537 -17.44 -2.31 1.32
C ILE A 537 -17.82 -0.82 1.22
N PRO A 538 -17.16 -0.03 0.35
CA PRO A 538 -17.52 1.37 0.14
C PRO A 538 -19.00 1.57 -0.21
N VAL A 539 -19.66 2.52 0.47
CA VAL A 539 -21.10 2.79 0.25
C VAL A 539 -21.36 3.39 -1.14
N LEU A 540 -20.33 3.91 -1.81
CA LEU A 540 -20.44 4.55 -3.12
C LEU A 540 -20.90 3.58 -4.23
N VAL A 541 -20.38 2.35 -4.15
CA VAL A 541 -20.50 1.25 -5.13
C VAL A 541 -21.55 0.21 -4.70
N ASN A 542 -21.91 0.20 -3.42
CA ASN A 542 -23.00 -0.64 -2.92
C ASN A 542 -24.36 -0.34 -3.57
N SER A 543 -25.24 -1.36 -3.65
CA SER A 543 -26.62 -1.27 -4.15
C SER A 543 -27.37 0.00 -3.70
N GLY A 544 -27.70 0.87 -4.66
CA GLY A 544 -28.33 2.18 -4.46
C GLY A 544 -27.37 3.33 -4.15
N GLY A 545 -26.07 3.09 -4.27
CA GLY A 545 -24.97 4.05 -4.20
C GLY A 545 -24.98 5.03 -5.37
N ALA A 546 -24.06 6.00 -5.35
CA ALA A 546 -24.03 7.04 -6.37
C ALA A 546 -23.24 6.63 -7.63
N ALA A 547 -22.30 5.70 -7.51
CA ALA A 547 -21.57 5.12 -8.64
C ALA A 547 -22.21 3.81 -9.14
N ASP A 548 -22.97 3.12 -8.27
CA ASP A 548 -23.66 1.85 -8.56
C ASP A 548 -24.47 1.91 -9.87
N SER A 549 -24.11 1.02 -10.79
CA SER A 549 -24.73 0.89 -12.11
C SER A 549 -25.48 -0.44 -12.31
N GLY A 550 -25.13 -1.48 -11.53
CA GLY A 550 -25.61 -2.86 -11.67
C GLY A 550 -26.60 -3.32 -10.59
N GLY A 551 -26.68 -2.60 -9.47
CA GLY A 551 -27.53 -2.90 -8.32
C GLY A 551 -26.98 -4.00 -7.40
N ASP A 552 -25.75 -4.41 -7.62
CA ASP A 552 -24.96 -5.39 -6.86
C ASP A 552 -24.26 -4.77 -5.64
N GLN A 553 -23.41 -5.57 -4.99
CA GLN A 553 -22.70 -5.19 -3.77
C GLN A 553 -21.22 -5.12 -4.15
N GLY A 554 -20.66 -3.91 -4.14
CA GLY A 554 -19.33 -3.65 -4.67
C GLY A 554 -19.27 -3.80 -6.19
N GLN A 555 -18.12 -3.45 -6.75
CA GLN A 555 -17.79 -3.49 -8.16
C GLN A 555 -17.38 -4.89 -8.60
N GLY A 556 -17.64 -5.20 -9.87
CA GLY A 556 -16.95 -6.23 -10.62
C GLY A 556 -15.60 -5.74 -11.16
N ILE A 557 -14.81 -6.68 -11.69
CA ILE A 557 -13.39 -6.48 -12.05
C ILE A 557 -13.12 -5.48 -13.19
N GLY A 558 -14.14 -5.10 -13.96
CA GLY A 558 -14.00 -4.17 -15.10
C GLY A 558 -12.76 -4.40 -15.98
N GLN A 559 -11.92 -3.37 -16.11
CA GLN A 559 -10.61 -3.39 -16.79
C GLN A 559 -9.40 -3.38 -15.84
N SER A 560 -9.57 -3.43 -14.52
CA SER A 560 -8.50 -3.27 -13.51
C SER A 560 -7.37 -4.32 -13.54
N ARG A 561 -7.38 -5.22 -14.52
CA ARG A 561 -6.41 -6.30 -14.69
C ARG A 561 -5.88 -6.39 -16.11
N ASP A 562 -6.16 -5.40 -16.92
CA ASP A 562 -5.79 -5.31 -18.33
C ASP A 562 -5.03 -4.01 -18.59
N ILE A 563 -3.71 -4.05 -18.35
CA ILE A 563 -2.69 -3.01 -18.62
C ILE A 563 -2.75 -2.37 -20.02
N THR A 564 -3.58 -2.89 -20.92
CA THR A 564 -3.81 -2.34 -22.25
C THR A 564 -5.03 -1.41 -22.33
N LYS A 565 -5.77 -1.21 -21.25
CA LYS A 565 -7.03 -0.46 -21.19
C LYS A 565 -7.15 0.42 -19.94
N ASN A 566 -6.43 1.53 -19.96
CA ASN A 566 -6.47 2.54 -18.92
C ASN A 566 -7.75 3.40 -19.03
N ASP A 567 -8.70 3.29 -18.11
CA ASP A 567 -9.94 4.10 -18.14
C ASP A 567 -9.73 5.56 -17.69
N CYS A 568 -8.60 5.86 -17.05
CA CYS A 568 -8.24 7.21 -16.62
C CYS A 568 -7.65 8.07 -17.75
N LEU A 569 -7.13 7.43 -18.80
CA LEU A 569 -6.53 8.09 -19.95
C LEU A 569 -7.65 8.52 -20.91
N ASN A 570 -7.86 9.83 -20.96
CA ASN A 570 -8.79 10.49 -21.86
C ASN A 570 -8.14 11.78 -22.35
N SER A 571 -7.59 11.72 -23.55
CA SER A 571 -6.70 12.74 -24.12
C SER A 571 -7.44 14.03 -24.49
N ASP A 572 -8.69 13.97 -24.91
CA ASP A 572 -9.49 15.11 -25.40
C ASP A 572 -10.59 15.61 -24.43
N GLY A 573 -10.82 14.91 -23.33
CA GLY A 573 -11.80 15.21 -22.30
C GLY A 573 -13.27 14.91 -22.68
N ASP A 574 -13.54 14.04 -23.65
CA ASP A 574 -14.88 13.78 -24.17
C ASP A 574 -15.69 12.67 -23.43
N SER A 575 -15.11 12.11 -22.36
CA SER A 575 -15.62 11.00 -21.53
C SER A 575 -15.56 9.59 -22.12
N LEU A 576 -14.96 9.38 -23.29
CA LEU A 576 -14.51 8.06 -23.74
C LEU A 576 -13.01 7.90 -23.45
N PRO A 577 -12.57 6.82 -22.79
CA PRO A 577 -11.14 6.55 -22.64
C PRO A 577 -10.47 6.29 -23.99
N ASP A 578 -9.19 6.64 -24.14
CA ASP A 578 -8.42 6.54 -25.39
C ASP A 578 -8.47 5.12 -25.99
N TRP A 579 -8.51 4.06 -25.16
CA TRP A 579 -8.59 2.69 -25.69
C TRP A 579 -9.94 2.36 -26.37
N GLN A 580 -11.00 3.11 -26.06
CA GLN A 580 -12.35 2.97 -26.60
C GLN A 580 -12.69 4.04 -27.65
N ASP A 581 -12.03 5.19 -27.57
CA ASP A 581 -12.05 6.23 -28.58
C ASP A 581 -11.32 5.75 -29.86
N LEU A 582 -11.68 6.29 -31.03
CA LEU A 582 -11.06 5.96 -32.32
C LEU A 582 -10.39 7.18 -32.98
N ASP A 583 -10.43 8.34 -32.32
CA ASP A 583 -10.08 9.68 -32.78
C ASP A 583 -9.73 10.51 -31.52
N ASP A 584 -8.66 10.10 -30.82
CA ASP A 584 -8.31 10.52 -29.44
C ASP A 584 -8.05 12.03 -29.29
N ASP A 585 -7.78 12.73 -30.39
CA ASP A 585 -7.60 14.19 -30.42
C ASP A 585 -8.79 14.95 -31.00
N ASN A 586 -9.83 14.22 -31.43
CA ASN A 586 -11.09 14.72 -31.93
C ASN A 586 -10.94 15.69 -33.13
N ASP A 587 -9.90 15.50 -33.94
CA ASP A 587 -9.64 16.27 -35.15
C ASP A 587 -10.42 15.72 -36.37
N GLY A 588 -11.01 14.53 -36.23
CA GLY A 588 -11.82 13.88 -37.26
C GLY A 588 -11.05 12.86 -38.10
N ILE A 589 -9.75 12.71 -37.93
CA ILE A 589 -8.90 11.68 -38.52
C ILE A 589 -8.77 10.57 -37.46
N LEU A 590 -8.88 9.31 -37.89
CA LEU A 590 -8.83 8.20 -36.92
C LEU A 590 -7.39 7.91 -36.50
N ASP A 591 -7.14 7.48 -35.27
CA ASP A 591 -5.77 7.14 -34.79
C ASP A 591 -5.12 6.08 -35.67
N THR A 592 -5.93 5.12 -36.16
CA THR A 592 -5.48 4.06 -37.07
C THR A 592 -5.07 4.57 -38.45
N THR A 593 -5.55 5.74 -38.85
CA THR A 593 -5.23 6.43 -40.09
C THR A 593 -3.96 7.27 -39.95
N GLU A 594 -3.71 7.84 -38.78
CA GLU A 594 -2.53 8.67 -38.47
C GLU A 594 -1.32 7.82 -38.06
N ASN A 595 -1.56 6.75 -37.32
CA ASN A 595 -0.52 5.80 -36.95
C ASN A 595 -0.13 4.89 -38.11
N THR A 596 0.69 5.43 -39.01
CA THR A 596 1.33 4.70 -40.11
C THR A 596 2.49 3.79 -39.64
N CYS A 597 2.87 3.85 -38.36
CA CYS A 597 3.97 3.08 -37.83
C CYS A 597 3.62 1.58 -37.70
N ASN A 598 4.21 0.77 -38.58
CA ASN A 598 4.06 -0.68 -38.57
C ASN A 598 5.42 -1.36 -38.36
N LEU A 599 5.60 -1.98 -37.19
CA LEU A 599 6.74 -2.88 -36.94
C LEU A 599 6.36 -4.31 -37.33
N THR A 600 7.19 -4.95 -38.15
CA THR A 600 6.98 -6.36 -38.49
C THR A 600 7.39 -7.24 -37.30
N GLY A 601 6.52 -8.15 -36.88
CA GLY A 601 6.78 -9.07 -35.76
C GLY A 601 8.06 -9.88 -35.96
N ALA A 602 9.03 -9.66 -35.09
CA ALA A 602 10.28 -10.41 -35.04
C ALA A 602 10.18 -11.43 -33.90
N SER A 603 10.34 -12.73 -34.22
CA SER A 603 10.10 -13.84 -33.28
C SER A 603 10.92 -13.77 -31.98
N GLY A 604 11.98 -12.95 -31.92
CA GLY A 604 12.80 -12.70 -30.73
C GLY A 604 12.83 -11.25 -30.26
N GLY A 605 11.90 -10.38 -30.68
CA GLY A 605 11.88 -8.96 -30.31
C GLY A 605 12.21 -8.00 -31.47
N HIS A 606 11.65 -6.80 -31.42
CA HIS A 606 11.92 -5.73 -32.40
C HIS A 606 13.37 -5.27 -32.36
N LEU A 607 13.97 -5.24 -31.17
CA LEU A 607 15.42 -5.22 -30.97
C LEU A 607 15.82 -6.58 -30.40
N PHE A 608 16.72 -7.28 -31.06
CA PHE A 608 17.08 -8.65 -30.70
C PHE A 608 18.58 -8.87 -30.73
N TRP A 609 19.16 -9.23 -29.60
CA TRP A 609 20.58 -9.53 -29.42
C TRP A 609 20.80 -11.03 -29.18
N ASP A 610 21.75 -11.57 -29.93
CA ASP A 610 22.02 -13.00 -30.02
C ASP A 610 23.48 -13.22 -30.43
N LEU A 611 24.10 -14.30 -29.96
CA LEU A 611 25.47 -14.70 -30.25
C LEU A 611 25.59 -15.70 -31.39
N ASP A 612 24.51 -16.39 -31.79
CA ASP A 612 24.53 -17.44 -32.83
C ASP A 612 25.16 -17.00 -34.16
N THR A 613 25.08 -15.69 -34.48
CA THR A 613 25.63 -15.12 -35.72
C THR A 613 26.53 -13.90 -35.48
N GLN A 614 26.86 -13.55 -34.24
CA GLN A 614 27.58 -12.32 -33.88
C GLN A 614 28.85 -12.62 -33.08
N VAL A 615 29.87 -11.78 -33.23
CA VAL A 615 31.10 -11.91 -32.45
C VAL A 615 30.85 -11.48 -31.01
N PHE A 616 31.33 -12.25 -30.03
CA PHE A 616 31.32 -11.87 -28.63
C PHE A 616 31.85 -10.42 -28.43
N PRO A 617 31.16 -9.54 -27.69
CA PRO A 617 30.12 -9.78 -26.68
C PRO A 617 28.70 -9.95 -27.24
N GLY A 618 28.52 -10.17 -28.54
CA GLY A 618 27.22 -10.25 -29.19
C GLY A 618 26.86 -8.94 -29.89
N GLY A 619 25.83 -8.99 -30.70
CA GLY A 619 25.36 -7.86 -31.49
C GLY A 619 23.89 -7.96 -31.82
N LEU A 620 23.33 -6.88 -32.37
CA LEU A 620 21.94 -6.85 -32.78
C LEU A 620 21.76 -7.76 -34.00
N ARG A 621 20.99 -8.83 -33.84
CA ARG A 621 20.60 -9.77 -34.89
C ARG A 621 19.32 -9.32 -35.60
N GLY A 622 18.38 -8.74 -34.86
CA GLY A 622 17.14 -8.18 -35.40
C GLY A 622 16.98 -6.71 -35.01
N ASN A 623 16.67 -5.85 -35.97
CA ASN A 623 16.43 -4.42 -35.77
C ASN A 623 15.26 -3.94 -36.62
N SER A 624 14.06 -3.95 -36.03
CA SER A 624 12.85 -3.43 -36.68
C SER A 624 12.72 -1.91 -36.55
N LEU A 625 13.54 -1.28 -35.70
CA LEU A 625 13.56 0.17 -35.45
C LEU A 625 14.56 0.90 -36.36
N ALA A 626 15.15 0.23 -37.35
CA ALA A 626 16.00 0.90 -38.34
C ALA A 626 15.14 1.79 -39.26
N PRO A 627 15.61 2.99 -39.63
CA PRO A 627 16.94 3.55 -39.38
C PRO A 627 17.08 4.33 -38.06
N ASP A 628 16.03 4.47 -37.26
CA ASP A 628 16.02 5.33 -36.06
C ASP A 628 16.95 4.82 -34.97
N VAL A 629 17.05 3.51 -34.81
CA VAL A 629 18.04 2.87 -33.91
C VAL A 629 19.16 2.27 -34.74
N THR A 630 20.39 2.74 -34.51
CA THR A 630 21.60 2.18 -35.11
C THR A 630 22.76 2.16 -34.10
N GLY A 631 23.75 1.30 -34.34
CA GLY A 631 24.98 1.31 -33.54
C GLY A 631 24.81 0.81 -32.10
N THR A 632 23.84 -0.06 -31.84
CA THR A 632 23.66 -0.65 -30.50
C THR A 632 24.89 -1.45 -30.09
N VAL A 633 25.27 -1.40 -28.81
CA VAL A 633 26.46 -2.10 -28.28
C VAL A 633 26.09 -2.93 -27.05
N VAL A 634 26.70 -4.10 -26.91
CA VAL A 634 26.62 -4.94 -25.71
C VAL A 634 27.91 -4.79 -24.90
N SER A 635 27.79 -4.62 -23.59
CA SER A 635 28.91 -4.54 -22.65
C SER A 635 28.55 -5.24 -21.34
N PHE A 636 29.54 -5.48 -20.48
CA PHE A 636 29.34 -6.17 -19.20
C PHE A 636 29.84 -5.28 -18.05
N GLY A 637 29.11 -5.31 -16.94
CA GLY A 637 29.53 -4.70 -15.69
C GLY A 637 30.75 -5.42 -15.10
N PRO A 638 31.60 -4.71 -14.34
CA PRO A 638 32.85 -5.24 -13.81
C PRO A 638 32.67 -6.39 -12.79
N GLY A 639 31.47 -6.58 -12.24
CA GLY A 639 31.16 -7.69 -11.34
C GLY A 639 31.11 -9.04 -12.05
N LEU A 640 30.66 -9.06 -13.30
CA LEU A 640 30.63 -10.27 -14.11
C LEU A 640 32.05 -10.64 -14.56
N SER A 641 32.53 -11.82 -14.17
CA SER A 641 33.84 -12.32 -14.57
C SER A 641 33.74 -13.62 -15.39
N GLY A 642 34.78 -13.91 -16.17
CA GLY A 642 34.79 -15.10 -17.04
C GLY A 642 33.69 -15.13 -18.12
N THR A 643 33.18 -13.97 -18.54
CA THR A 643 32.20 -13.87 -19.61
C THR A 643 32.78 -14.40 -20.94
N THR A 644 32.15 -15.43 -21.50
CA THR A 644 32.54 -16.02 -22.78
C THR A 644 31.29 -16.33 -23.61
N GLY A 645 31.45 -16.66 -24.90
CA GLY A 645 30.33 -17.09 -25.71
C GLY A 645 30.76 -17.66 -27.05
N ALA A 646 30.18 -18.79 -27.43
CA ALA A 646 30.18 -19.32 -28.79
C ALA A 646 28.81 -19.11 -29.44
N ASN A 647 27.74 -19.45 -28.72
CA ASN A 647 26.34 -19.32 -29.16
C ASN A 647 25.43 -18.66 -28.08
N ALA A 648 25.89 -18.53 -26.83
CA ALA A 648 25.14 -17.96 -25.71
C ALA A 648 26.09 -17.19 -24.78
N TRP A 649 25.57 -16.24 -24.01
CA TRP A 649 26.35 -15.54 -22.98
C TRP A 649 26.55 -16.44 -21.78
N ASP A 650 27.80 -16.86 -21.55
CA ASP A 650 28.21 -17.68 -20.41
C ASP A 650 28.85 -16.81 -19.33
N PHE A 651 28.11 -16.56 -18.25
CA PHE A 651 28.54 -15.79 -17.08
C PHE A 651 29.16 -16.72 -16.04
N LYS A 652 30.36 -16.42 -15.55
CA LYS A 652 31.04 -17.20 -14.50
C LYS A 652 31.21 -16.37 -13.22
N ILE A 653 31.38 -17.08 -12.10
CA ILE A 653 31.67 -16.50 -10.78
C ILE A 653 30.54 -15.56 -10.30
N LEU A 654 29.29 -16.02 -10.47
CA LEU A 654 28.14 -15.36 -9.89
C LEU A 654 28.08 -15.68 -8.40
N ASN A 655 28.26 -14.65 -7.56
CA ASN A 655 28.11 -14.75 -6.10
C ASN A 655 26.87 -14.03 -5.58
N SER A 656 26.23 -13.19 -6.41
CA SER A 656 25.07 -12.39 -6.01
C SER A 656 23.82 -13.24 -5.84
N THR A 657 23.31 -13.24 -4.61
CA THR A 657 22.11 -13.99 -4.19
C THR A 657 20.83 -13.16 -4.23
N SER A 658 20.97 -11.83 -4.28
CA SER A 658 19.87 -10.87 -4.32
C SER A 658 20.14 -9.75 -5.33
N ILE A 659 19.10 -9.02 -5.72
CA ILE A 659 19.23 -7.85 -6.60
C ILE A 659 20.10 -6.75 -5.98
N SER A 660 19.97 -6.50 -4.67
CA SER A 660 20.79 -5.49 -3.98
C SER A 660 22.28 -5.83 -4.04
N GLU A 661 22.62 -7.12 -3.94
CA GLU A 661 23.99 -7.60 -4.06
C GLU A 661 24.50 -7.49 -5.50
N ALA A 662 23.68 -7.88 -6.49
CA ALA A 662 24.04 -7.75 -7.91
C ALA A 662 24.28 -6.29 -8.31
N LYS A 663 23.49 -5.34 -7.79
CA LYS A 663 23.70 -3.90 -7.99
C LYS A 663 24.98 -3.42 -7.32
N ALA A 664 25.24 -3.82 -6.08
CA ALA A 664 26.45 -3.42 -5.36
C ALA A 664 27.74 -3.94 -6.00
N ASN A 665 27.65 -5.10 -6.67
CA ASN A 665 28.77 -5.74 -7.35
C ASN A 665 28.91 -5.34 -8.82
N ASP A 666 27.96 -4.61 -9.39
CA ASP A 666 27.86 -4.34 -10.84
C ASP A 666 27.79 -5.63 -11.70
N ASP A 667 26.98 -6.60 -11.27
CA ASP A 667 26.74 -7.88 -11.96
C ASP A 667 25.67 -7.74 -13.06
N TYR A 668 25.98 -7.02 -14.14
CA TYR A 668 25.01 -6.79 -15.22
C TYR A 668 25.54 -6.97 -16.65
N VAL A 669 24.63 -7.29 -17.57
CA VAL A 669 24.81 -7.09 -19.01
C VAL A 669 24.18 -5.76 -19.40
N GLN A 670 24.84 -4.95 -20.20
CA GLN A 670 24.31 -3.66 -20.65
C GLN A 670 24.16 -3.61 -22.17
N PHE A 671 22.97 -3.24 -22.61
CA PHE A 671 22.63 -2.93 -23.99
C PHE A 671 22.51 -1.41 -24.14
N THR A 672 23.31 -0.82 -25.02
CA THR A 672 23.22 0.60 -25.36
C THR A 672 22.39 0.76 -26.63
N ILE A 673 21.36 1.60 -26.58
CA ILE A 673 20.38 1.82 -27.66
C ILE A 673 20.39 3.31 -28.03
N PRO A 674 21.17 3.72 -29.05
CA PRO A 674 21.15 5.09 -29.55
C PRO A 674 19.92 5.32 -30.42
N LEU A 675 19.04 6.24 -30.01
CA LEU A 675 17.89 6.67 -30.82
C LEU A 675 18.23 7.98 -31.55
N SER A 676 17.99 8.01 -32.86
CA SER A 676 18.28 9.14 -33.73
C SER A 676 17.53 10.40 -33.29
N SER A 677 18.17 11.57 -33.40
CA SER A 677 17.51 12.86 -33.20
C SER A 677 16.62 13.28 -34.38
N THR A 678 16.59 12.48 -35.45
CA THR A 678 15.76 12.67 -36.65
C THR A 678 14.70 11.59 -36.79
N ALA A 679 14.46 10.80 -35.74
CA ALA A 679 13.35 9.88 -35.69
C ALA A 679 12.03 10.67 -35.83
N THR A 680 11.12 10.11 -36.61
CA THR A 680 9.74 10.61 -36.87
C THR A 680 8.70 9.63 -36.31
N LYS A 681 9.14 8.91 -35.27
CA LYS A 681 8.41 7.83 -34.65
C LYS A 681 8.73 7.81 -33.17
N ILE A 682 7.69 7.55 -32.40
CA ILE A 682 7.77 7.28 -30.98
C ILE A 682 7.78 5.78 -30.78
N TYR A 683 8.61 5.31 -29.84
CA TYR A 683 8.81 3.90 -29.55
C TYR A 683 8.59 3.65 -28.06
N GLU A 684 7.80 2.65 -27.71
CA GLU A 684 7.52 2.30 -26.32
C GLU A 684 7.85 0.83 -26.07
N ILE A 685 8.77 0.54 -25.15
CA ILE A 685 9.16 -0.83 -24.80
C ILE A 685 8.06 -1.45 -23.93
N THR A 686 7.38 -2.48 -24.43
CA THR A 686 6.24 -3.09 -23.73
C THR A 686 6.46 -4.52 -23.31
N GLN A 687 7.45 -5.22 -23.89
CA GLN A 687 7.75 -6.60 -23.52
C GLN A 687 9.24 -6.87 -23.68
N TRP A 688 9.73 -7.89 -22.97
CA TRP A 688 11.02 -8.48 -23.24
C TRP A 688 10.89 -9.94 -23.62
N SER A 689 11.93 -10.48 -24.24
CA SER A 689 11.96 -11.88 -24.63
C SER A 689 13.34 -12.50 -24.51
N THR A 690 13.36 -13.81 -24.35
CA THR A 690 14.57 -14.62 -24.32
C THR A 690 14.27 -16.02 -24.86
N TYR A 691 15.29 -16.69 -25.39
CA TYR A 691 15.14 -17.99 -26.02
C TYR A 691 15.41 -19.15 -25.06
N GLY A 692 14.56 -20.17 -25.12
CA GLY A 692 14.69 -21.42 -24.37
C GLY A 692 15.91 -22.22 -24.83
N TYR A 693 16.98 -22.14 -24.04
CA TYR A 693 18.28 -22.75 -24.31
C TYR A 693 18.27 -24.30 -24.19
N SER A 694 19.23 -25.01 -24.81
CA SER A 694 19.40 -26.46 -24.64
C SER A 694 20.02 -26.81 -23.27
N ALA A 695 19.38 -27.70 -22.50
CA ALA A 695 19.88 -28.19 -21.20
C ALA A 695 21.31 -28.76 -21.21
N SER A 696 21.84 -29.11 -22.39
CA SER A 696 23.20 -29.63 -22.57
C SER A 696 24.31 -28.58 -22.46
N LEU A 697 24.00 -27.28 -22.45
CA LEU A 697 24.99 -26.20 -22.49
C LEU A 697 25.40 -25.68 -21.10
N GLY A 698 24.56 -25.80 -20.07
CA GLY A 698 24.86 -25.36 -18.71
C GLY A 698 23.63 -24.90 -17.91
N PRO A 699 23.83 -24.35 -16.70
CA PRO A 699 22.74 -23.78 -15.89
C PRO A 699 22.20 -22.47 -16.49
N LYS A 700 20.90 -22.20 -16.31
CA LYS A 700 20.27 -20.94 -16.75
C LYS A 700 20.57 -19.79 -15.79
N VAL A 701 20.32 -18.57 -16.26
CA VAL A 701 20.05 -17.45 -15.37
C VAL A 701 18.75 -17.75 -14.61
N GLU A 702 18.82 -17.81 -13.28
CA GLU A 702 17.67 -18.09 -12.42
C GLU A 702 16.77 -16.87 -12.24
N ASN A 703 17.34 -15.72 -11.86
CA ASN A 703 16.61 -14.47 -11.69
C ASN A 703 17.34 -13.30 -12.35
N LEU A 704 16.58 -12.31 -12.79
CA LEU A 704 17.12 -11.09 -13.38
C LEU A 704 16.24 -9.86 -13.10
N SER A 705 16.88 -8.70 -13.09
CA SER A 705 16.20 -7.39 -13.13
C SER A 705 16.59 -6.65 -14.42
N ILE A 706 15.60 -6.14 -15.16
CA ILE A 706 15.77 -5.33 -16.36
C ILE A 706 15.52 -3.88 -15.97
N GLU A 707 16.52 -3.05 -16.13
CA GLU A 707 16.46 -1.65 -15.73
C GLU A 707 16.96 -0.75 -16.87
N ILE A 708 16.31 0.39 -17.08
CA ILE A 708 16.63 1.33 -18.15
C ILE A 708 16.96 2.72 -17.60
N ALA A 709 17.95 3.37 -18.21
CA ALA A 709 18.26 4.77 -17.95
C ALA A 709 18.59 5.51 -19.26
N ASP A 710 18.32 6.80 -19.28
CA ASP A 710 18.62 7.74 -20.37
C ASP A 710 20.02 8.39 -20.25
N ASN A 711 20.82 7.95 -19.27
CA ASN A 711 22.10 8.54 -18.94
C ASN A 711 23.18 7.47 -18.70
N ALA A 712 24.39 7.73 -19.19
CA ALA A 712 25.50 6.77 -19.12
C ALA A 712 25.95 6.44 -17.69
N ALA A 713 25.69 7.34 -16.73
CA ALA A 713 25.99 7.11 -15.31
C ALA A 713 25.00 6.13 -14.66
N PHE A 714 23.88 5.83 -15.32
CA PHE A 714 22.81 4.98 -14.84
C PHE A 714 22.21 5.46 -13.51
N ASN A 715 22.07 6.77 -13.37
CA ASN A 715 21.40 7.38 -12.22
C ASN A 715 19.88 7.27 -12.38
N ASN A 716 19.18 6.96 -11.28
CA ASN A 716 17.72 6.86 -11.20
C ASN A 716 17.10 6.00 -12.33
N PRO A 717 17.52 4.73 -12.49
CA PRO A 717 16.97 3.88 -13.53
C PRO A 717 15.51 3.53 -13.25
N SER A 718 14.72 3.37 -14.31
CA SER A 718 13.40 2.75 -14.25
C SER A 718 13.54 1.23 -14.25
N ILE A 719 12.84 0.55 -13.37
CA ILE A 719 12.77 -0.92 -13.34
C ILE A 719 11.66 -1.34 -14.28
N LEU A 720 12.00 -2.13 -15.30
CA LEU A 720 11.02 -2.65 -16.26
C LEU A 720 10.53 -4.04 -15.85
N TYR A 721 11.41 -4.84 -15.21
CA TYR A 721 11.11 -6.19 -14.77
C TYR A 721 12.04 -6.60 -13.64
N ASN A 722 11.54 -7.30 -12.63
CA ASN A 722 12.38 -7.94 -11.63
C ASN A 722 11.75 -9.26 -11.19
N GLY A 723 12.38 -10.38 -11.54
CA GLY A 723 11.81 -11.69 -11.20
C GLY A 723 12.59 -12.87 -11.74
N SER A 724 11.95 -14.04 -11.65
CA SER A 724 12.52 -15.29 -12.14
C SER A 724 12.51 -15.36 -13.67
N ASN A 725 13.62 -15.80 -14.24
CA ASN A 725 13.72 -16.00 -15.68
C ASN A 725 12.75 -17.11 -16.13
N PRO A 726 11.78 -16.80 -17.02
CA PRO A 726 10.70 -17.72 -17.40
C PRO A 726 11.17 -18.90 -18.27
N THR A 727 12.42 -18.89 -18.73
CA THR A 727 12.94 -19.93 -19.62
C THR A 727 12.90 -21.33 -19.01
N VAL A 728 12.45 -22.29 -19.81
CA VAL A 728 12.53 -23.72 -19.53
C VAL A 728 13.61 -24.34 -20.42
N PRO A 729 14.58 -25.10 -19.86
CA PRO A 729 15.64 -25.71 -20.65
C PRO A 729 15.10 -26.75 -21.65
N GLY A 730 15.56 -26.70 -22.90
CA GLY A 730 15.35 -27.72 -23.93
C GLY A 730 14.14 -27.55 -24.84
N THR A 731 13.41 -26.42 -24.77
CA THR A 731 12.18 -26.19 -25.52
C THR A 731 12.38 -25.60 -26.92
N GLY A 732 13.42 -24.79 -27.13
CA GLY A 732 13.69 -24.14 -28.43
C GLY A 732 12.61 -23.13 -28.84
N THR A 733 12.01 -22.45 -27.86
CA THR A 733 10.95 -21.44 -28.07
C THR A 733 11.31 -20.12 -27.41
N PHE A 734 10.79 -19.01 -27.94
CA PHE A 734 10.88 -17.71 -27.28
C PHE A 734 9.85 -17.60 -26.16
N TYR A 735 10.28 -17.07 -25.02
CA TYR A 735 9.44 -16.66 -23.92
C TYR A 735 9.32 -15.15 -23.96
N VAL A 736 8.09 -14.64 -23.93
CA VAL A 736 7.79 -13.21 -23.95
C VAL A 736 7.09 -12.87 -22.64
N THR A 737 7.52 -11.79 -22.02
CA THR A 737 7.00 -11.31 -20.74
C THR A 737 6.69 -9.82 -20.88
N ASN A 738 5.49 -9.42 -20.45
CA ASN A 738 5.06 -8.03 -20.44
C ASN A 738 5.91 -7.20 -19.48
N LEU A 739 5.99 -5.90 -19.73
CA LEU A 739 6.68 -4.89 -18.94
C LEU A 739 5.70 -3.75 -18.69
N ALA A 740 5.94 -2.95 -17.65
CA ALA A 740 5.17 -1.74 -17.32
C ALA A 740 5.24 -0.60 -18.37
N GLY A 741 5.80 -0.84 -19.57
CA GLY A 741 5.97 0.20 -20.59
C GLY A 741 7.17 1.12 -20.35
N TYR A 742 7.83 1.58 -21.42
CA TYR A 742 8.82 2.67 -21.34
C TYR A 742 8.98 3.38 -22.69
N GLN A 743 8.57 4.64 -22.74
CA GLN A 743 8.66 5.47 -23.95
C GLN A 743 10.09 6.00 -24.18
N LEU A 744 10.60 5.78 -25.40
CA LEU A 744 11.90 6.25 -25.87
C LEU A 744 11.76 7.60 -26.57
N LYS A 745 12.56 8.57 -26.14
CA LYS A 745 12.59 9.94 -26.65
C LYS A 745 13.67 10.09 -27.72
N ARG A 746 13.34 10.76 -28.82
CA ARG A 746 14.28 10.99 -29.93
C ARG A 746 15.57 11.68 -29.47
N GLY A 747 16.68 11.32 -30.09
CA GLY A 747 18.00 11.91 -29.79
C GLY A 747 18.64 11.48 -28.46
N ILE A 748 18.01 10.58 -27.72
CA ILE A 748 18.55 10.03 -26.47
C ILE A 748 19.25 8.69 -26.73
N THR A 749 20.34 8.45 -25.99
CA THR A 749 20.97 7.13 -25.93
C THR A 749 20.56 6.44 -24.64
N TYR A 750 19.86 5.32 -24.77
CA TYR A 750 19.39 4.54 -23.64
C TYR A 750 20.39 3.45 -23.26
N TYR A 751 20.42 3.13 -21.97
CA TYR A 751 21.23 2.09 -21.37
C TYR A 751 20.29 1.13 -20.66
N VAL A 752 20.20 -0.10 -21.14
CA VAL A 752 19.40 -1.17 -20.53
C VAL A 752 20.34 -2.14 -19.84
N ARG A 753 20.21 -2.33 -18.53
CA ARG A 753 20.99 -3.27 -17.74
C ARG A 753 20.15 -4.45 -17.31
N LEU A 754 20.70 -5.64 -17.49
CA LEU A 754 20.18 -6.90 -16.96
C LEU A 754 21.05 -7.30 -15.77
N TYR A 755 20.57 -7.06 -14.56
CA TYR A 755 21.22 -7.53 -13.34
C TYR A 755 20.90 -9.01 -13.12
N ILE A 756 21.90 -9.84 -12.89
CA ILE A 756 21.74 -11.29 -12.77
C ILE A 756 22.00 -11.71 -11.33
N TYR A 757 21.10 -12.52 -10.74
CA TYR A 757 21.24 -12.98 -9.35
C TYR A 757 20.61 -14.35 -9.11
N GLY A 758 20.91 -14.95 -7.95
CA GLY A 758 20.38 -16.23 -7.49
C GLY A 758 20.96 -17.46 -8.20
N SER A 759 21.84 -17.28 -9.19
CA SER A 759 22.46 -18.37 -9.93
C SER A 759 23.78 -18.80 -9.26
N ASN A 760 23.98 -20.11 -9.03
CA ASN A 760 25.16 -20.61 -8.34
C ASN A 760 26.36 -20.76 -9.30
N SER A 761 27.42 -19.95 -9.12
CA SER A 761 28.75 -20.07 -9.75
C SER A 761 28.84 -19.87 -11.28
N SER A 762 27.81 -20.17 -12.06
CA SER A 762 27.72 -19.86 -13.50
C SER A 762 26.28 -19.83 -13.98
N ALA A 763 25.99 -19.07 -15.05
CA ALA A 763 24.68 -19.03 -15.70
C ALA A 763 24.82 -18.71 -17.19
N LEU A 764 23.85 -19.18 -17.98
CA LEU A 764 23.74 -18.90 -19.41
C LEU A 764 22.50 -18.09 -19.73
N LEU A 765 22.66 -17.13 -20.65
CA LEU A 765 21.56 -16.46 -21.34
C LEU A 765 21.82 -16.57 -22.84
N ASP A 766 20.88 -17.16 -23.57
CA ASP A 766 21.06 -17.42 -25.00
C ASP A 766 20.90 -16.13 -25.81
N SER A 767 19.74 -15.49 -25.64
CA SER A 767 19.37 -14.29 -26.34
C SER A 767 18.58 -13.34 -25.47
N PHE A 768 18.54 -12.09 -25.87
CA PHE A 768 17.72 -11.06 -25.23
C PHE A 768 17.06 -10.20 -26.31
N GLY A 769 15.78 -9.90 -26.14
CA GLY A 769 15.06 -9.01 -27.04
C GLY A 769 14.06 -8.12 -26.33
N LEU A 770 13.78 -6.98 -26.96
CA LEU A 770 12.79 -6.01 -26.53
C LEU A 770 11.72 -5.89 -27.63
N ASN A 771 10.46 -6.04 -27.24
CA ASN A 771 9.30 -5.74 -28.08
C ASN A 771 8.80 -4.35 -27.73
N VAL A 772 8.33 -3.66 -28.77
CA VAL A 772 8.14 -2.22 -28.76
C VAL A 772 6.85 -1.91 -29.51
N LYS A 773 5.95 -1.10 -28.93
CA LYS A 773 4.86 -0.43 -29.67
C LYS A 773 5.43 0.83 -30.34
N CYS A 774 4.88 1.24 -31.48
CA CYS A 774 5.33 2.46 -32.13
C CYS A 774 4.17 3.31 -32.65
N PHE A 775 4.45 4.60 -32.73
CA PHE A 775 3.51 5.63 -33.14
C PHE A 775 4.18 6.59 -34.13
N THR A 776 3.44 7.12 -35.10
CA THR A 776 3.93 8.20 -35.97
C THR A 776 4.08 9.48 -35.15
N ASP A 777 5.12 10.27 -35.45
CA ASP A 777 5.39 11.58 -34.87
C ASP A 777 6.06 12.41 -35.98
N THR A 778 5.23 13.02 -36.82
CA THR A 778 5.59 13.47 -38.17
C THR A 778 6.65 14.60 -38.14
N ASP A 779 6.57 15.52 -37.19
CA ASP A 779 7.56 16.57 -36.97
C ASP A 779 8.60 16.23 -35.86
N GLY A 780 8.34 15.17 -35.12
CA GLY A 780 9.19 14.59 -34.11
C GLY A 780 9.13 15.29 -32.75
N ASP A 781 8.22 16.23 -32.51
CA ASP A 781 8.21 17.03 -31.28
C ASP A 781 7.99 16.20 -29.98
N GLY A 782 7.59 14.94 -30.12
CA GLY A 782 7.38 13.97 -29.06
C GLY A 782 5.92 13.72 -28.72
N ILE A 783 4.98 14.33 -29.44
CA ILE A 783 3.55 14.03 -29.40
C ILE A 783 3.24 13.09 -30.59
N PRO A 784 2.57 11.95 -30.37
CA PRO A 784 2.11 11.13 -31.48
C PRO A 784 1.08 11.87 -32.34
N ASP A 785 1.08 11.66 -33.66
CA ASP A 785 0.16 12.34 -34.59
C ASP A 785 -1.31 12.27 -34.15
N TYR A 786 -1.78 11.10 -33.69
CA TYR A 786 -3.16 10.92 -33.20
C TYR A 786 -3.52 11.69 -31.91
N LEU A 787 -2.56 12.41 -31.33
CA LEU A 787 -2.71 13.28 -30.16
C LEU A 787 -2.21 14.72 -30.43
N ASP A 788 -1.67 14.98 -31.63
CA ASP A 788 -1.11 16.26 -32.03
C ASP A 788 -2.09 16.98 -32.96
N LEU A 789 -2.48 18.19 -32.56
CA LEU A 789 -3.46 18.97 -33.31
C LEU A 789 -2.87 19.61 -34.59
N ASP A 790 -1.55 19.58 -34.79
CA ASP A 790 -0.81 20.09 -35.96
C ASP A 790 0.43 19.20 -36.20
N SER A 791 0.21 17.94 -36.60
CA SER A 791 1.21 16.86 -36.69
C SER A 791 2.46 17.16 -37.52
N ASP A 792 2.38 18.11 -38.45
CA ASP A 792 3.53 18.53 -39.28
C ASP A 792 4.13 19.89 -38.90
N ASN A 793 3.59 20.50 -37.84
CA ASN A 793 3.98 21.77 -37.26
C ASN A 793 4.01 22.92 -38.27
N ASP A 794 3.14 22.89 -39.28
CA ASP A 794 3.14 23.91 -40.32
C ASP A 794 2.33 25.16 -39.95
N ASN A 795 1.56 25.15 -38.86
CA ASN A 795 0.61 26.17 -38.38
C ASN A 795 -0.79 26.08 -39.03
N CYS A 796 -1.21 24.90 -39.46
CA CYS A 796 -2.56 24.61 -39.89
C CYS A 796 -3.00 23.33 -39.18
N LEU A 797 -4.21 23.35 -38.61
CA LEU A 797 -4.64 22.25 -37.74
C LEU A 797 -5.08 21.04 -38.56
N ASP A 798 -4.80 19.85 -38.06
CA ASP A 798 -5.02 18.58 -38.74
C ASP A 798 -6.50 18.38 -39.11
N ALA A 799 -7.40 18.78 -38.21
CA ALA A 799 -8.84 18.81 -38.43
C ALA A 799 -9.27 19.51 -39.73
N VAL A 800 -8.51 20.51 -40.16
CA VAL A 800 -8.76 21.35 -41.34
C VAL A 800 -8.03 20.80 -42.57
N GLU A 801 -6.87 20.20 -42.36
CA GLU A 801 -6.00 19.58 -43.36
C GLU A 801 -6.48 18.21 -43.80
N GLY A 802 -7.34 17.60 -42.98
CA GLY A 802 -8.07 16.39 -43.27
C GLY A 802 -8.85 16.46 -44.58
N GLY A 803 -9.12 15.28 -45.13
CA GLY A 803 -9.64 15.11 -46.49
C GLY A 803 -11.02 15.72 -46.76
N ASN A 804 -11.78 16.13 -45.74
CA ASN A 804 -13.10 16.72 -45.92
C ASN A 804 -13.07 18.24 -46.11
N ASN A 805 -11.89 18.87 -46.01
CA ASN A 805 -11.68 20.29 -46.29
C ASN A 805 -12.63 21.19 -45.46
N LEU A 806 -12.69 20.92 -44.15
CA LEU A 806 -13.59 21.59 -43.21
C LEU A 806 -13.22 23.08 -43.06
N PRO A 807 -14.19 23.99 -42.89
CA PRO A 807 -13.90 25.41 -42.68
C PRO A 807 -13.50 25.68 -41.22
N LEU A 808 -12.66 26.70 -40.99
CA LEU A 808 -12.22 27.13 -39.65
C LEU A 808 -13.36 27.42 -38.66
N SER A 809 -14.57 27.72 -39.16
CA SER A 809 -15.75 27.91 -38.31
C SER A 809 -16.21 26.66 -37.57
N ASN A 810 -15.70 25.48 -37.93
CA ASN A 810 -15.97 24.23 -37.25
C ASN A 810 -15.03 23.95 -36.09
N LEU A 811 -13.92 24.68 -36.00
CA LEU A 811 -12.96 24.51 -34.93
C LEU A 811 -13.50 25.08 -33.62
N VAL A 812 -13.33 24.31 -32.55
CA VAL A 812 -13.61 24.67 -31.17
C VAL A 812 -12.32 24.55 -30.36
N SER A 813 -12.28 25.11 -29.15
CA SER A 813 -11.12 24.85 -28.27
C SER A 813 -11.08 23.37 -27.94
N ALA A 814 -9.90 22.75 -28.13
CA ALA A 814 -9.67 21.37 -27.74
C ALA A 814 -9.84 21.20 -26.23
N GLY A 815 -10.36 20.04 -25.82
CA GLY A 815 -10.46 19.65 -24.42
C GLY A 815 -9.22 18.88 -23.95
N GLY A 816 -9.31 18.28 -22.77
CA GLY A 816 -8.31 17.34 -22.26
C GLY A 816 -6.88 17.90 -22.15
N THR A 817 -5.92 17.08 -22.54
CA THR A 817 -4.47 17.33 -22.48
C THR A 817 -3.83 17.63 -23.84
N LEU A 818 -4.63 17.68 -24.91
CA LEU A 818 -4.17 17.89 -26.29
C LEU A 818 -3.40 19.21 -26.49
N SER A 819 -2.48 19.20 -27.45
CA SER A 819 -1.71 20.38 -27.85
C SER A 819 -1.23 20.27 -29.30
N VAL A 820 -1.01 21.43 -29.94
CA VAL A 820 -0.33 21.55 -31.25
C VAL A 820 1.19 21.34 -31.17
N GLY A 821 1.67 20.77 -30.06
CA GLY A 821 3.09 20.54 -29.93
C GLY A 821 4.06 21.74 -29.85
N THR A 822 5.36 21.42 -29.87
CA THR A 822 6.49 22.36 -29.90
C THR A 822 6.97 22.57 -31.32
N GLY A 823 6.54 23.65 -31.93
CA GLY A 823 6.95 24.01 -33.30
C GLY A 823 5.86 24.80 -34.01
N SER A 824 4.61 24.48 -33.66
CA SER A 824 3.43 25.16 -34.13
C SER A 824 3.11 26.40 -33.29
N THR A 825 2.48 27.35 -33.97
CA THR A 825 1.85 28.54 -33.42
C THR A 825 0.35 28.56 -33.71
N ALA A 826 -0.21 27.45 -34.20
CA ALA A 826 -1.64 27.26 -34.32
C ALA A 826 -2.33 27.36 -32.94
N LEU A 827 -3.64 27.57 -32.96
CA LEU A 827 -4.44 27.59 -31.74
C LEU A 827 -4.78 26.15 -31.37
N ASN A 828 -4.68 25.75 -30.09
CA ASN A 828 -5.12 24.42 -29.63
C ASN A 828 -6.64 24.24 -29.84
N GLN A 829 -7.01 23.74 -31.01
CA GLN A 829 -8.38 23.60 -31.47
C GLN A 829 -8.54 22.34 -32.32
N ASN A 830 -9.69 21.69 -32.21
CA ASN A 830 -10.09 20.51 -32.95
C ASN A 830 -11.57 20.63 -33.36
N LEU A 831 -12.23 19.53 -33.73
CA LEU A 831 -13.65 19.54 -34.10
C LEU A 831 -14.59 19.38 -32.90
N CYS A 832 -14.10 18.90 -31.76
CA CYS A 832 -14.90 18.66 -30.57
C CYS A 832 -14.11 18.86 -29.27
N GLY A 833 -14.62 19.72 -28.38
CA GLY A 833 -14.02 19.97 -27.06
C GLY A 833 -14.76 19.31 -25.89
N GLY A 834 -15.57 18.26 -26.15
CA GLY A 834 -16.23 17.47 -25.10
C GLY A 834 -17.46 16.68 -25.56
N THR A 835 -17.97 15.81 -24.67
CA THR A 835 -19.02 14.77 -24.83
C THR A 835 -20.18 14.92 -25.83
N THR A 836 -20.62 16.13 -26.21
CA THR A 836 -21.85 16.31 -27.01
C THR A 836 -21.64 16.37 -28.52
N CYS A 837 -20.39 16.43 -28.97
CA CYS A 837 -20.05 16.54 -30.40
C CYS A 837 -19.40 15.28 -30.99
N VAL A 838 -19.24 14.21 -30.20
CA VAL A 838 -18.72 12.89 -30.63
C VAL A 838 -19.80 11.81 -30.74
N GLY A 839 -19.48 10.73 -31.45
CA GLY A 839 -20.28 9.50 -31.49
C GLY A 839 -20.04 8.60 -30.28
N SER A 840 -20.66 7.42 -30.28
CA SER A 840 -20.35 6.36 -29.30
C SER A 840 -19.01 5.65 -29.55
N THR A 841 -18.18 6.20 -30.43
CA THR A 841 -16.91 5.65 -30.90
C THR A 841 -15.85 6.76 -30.94
N GLY A 842 -16.06 7.87 -30.23
CA GLY A 842 -15.14 9.01 -30.19
C GLY A 842 -15.17 9.95 -31.39
N ILE A 843 -15.39 9.43 -32.60
CA ILE A 843 -15.35 10.24 -33.83
C ILE A 843 -16.30 11.48 -33.79
N PRO A 844 -15.82 12.70 -34.13
CA PRO A 844 -16.64 13.91 -34.24
C PRO A 844 -17.83 13.76 -35.20
N THR A 845 -19.03 14.09 -34.71
CA THR A 845 -20.31 13.98 -35.45
C THR A 845 -20.41 14.78 -36.75
N ILE A 846 -19.47 15.69 -36.99
CA ILE A 846 -19.38 16.48 -38.22
C ILE A 846 -18.73 15.69 -39.38
N VAL A 847 -17.95 14.65 -39.06
CA VAL A 847 -17.34 13.76 -40.04
C VAL A 847 -18.09 12.44 -40.11
N ASN A 848 -17.55 11.46 -40.83
CA ASN A 848 -18.20 10.16 -40.96
C ASN A 848 -17.89 9.29 -39.72
N GLN A 849 -18.91 8.99 -38.92
CA GLN A 849 -18.84 8.15 -37.70
C GLN A 849 -18.33 6.70 -37.88
N THR A 850 -17.83 6.32 -39.05
CA THR A 850 -17.25 5.00 -39.30
C THR A 850 -15.86 5.07 -39.94
N THR A 851 -15.55 6.17 -40.63
CA THR A 851 -14.30 6.26 -41.41
C THR A 851 -13.53 7.56 -41.17
N GLY A 852 -14.06 8.48 -40.36
CA GLY A 852 -13.47 9.80 -40.17
C GLY A 852 -13.26 10.57 -41.49
N GLN A 853 -12.23 11.42 -41.49
CA GLN A 853 -11.57 12.03 -42.62
C GLN A 853 -10.38 11.17 -43.05
N SER A 854 -9.83 11.40 -44.25
CA SER A 854 -8.48 10.92 -44.58
C SER A 854 -7.42 11.91 -44.11
N VAL A 855 -6.17 11.47 -43.90
CA VAL A 855 -5.01 12.34 -43.55
C VAL A 855 -4.93 13.65 -44.36
N GLY A 856 -5.23 13.62 -45.67
CA GLY A 856 -5.20 14.84 -46.46
C GLY A 856 -3.79 15.44 -46.52
N SER A 857 -3.61 16.65 -45.99
CA SER A 857 -2.29 17.32 -45.86
C SER A 857 -1.73 17.43 -44.44
N SER A 858 -2.41 16.92 -43.40
CA SER A 858 -2.01 17.10 -41.99
C SER A 858 -0.60 16.61 -41.65
N ALA A 859 -0.11 15.62 -42.40
CA ALA A 859 1.24 15.06 -42.21
C ALA A 859 2.26 15.57 -43.25
N ASN A 860 2.09 16.77 -43.83
CA ASN A 860 2.94 17.29 -44.89
C ASN A 860 3.14 18.81 -44.84
N ALA A 861 4.15 19.24 -44.08
CA ALA A 861 4.48 20.65 -43.84
C ALA A 861 4.81 21.49 -45.11
N GLY A 862 4.92 20.85 -46.28
CA GLY A 862 5.06 21.51 -47.56
C GLY A 862 3.74 21.96 -48.20
N VAL A 863 2.59 21.53 -47.67
CA VAL A 863 1.26 21.72 -48.27
C VAL A 863 0.24 22.06 -47.19
N LYS A 864 -0.27 23.30 -47.24
CA LYS A 864 -1.36 23.76 -46.38
C LYS A 864 -2.72 23.64 -47.03
N ALA A 865 -3.75 23.30 -46.26
CA ALA A 865 -5.13 23.48 -46.66
C ALA A 865 -5.41 24.93 -47.10
N ALA A 866 -6.13 25.12 -48.20
CA ALA A 866 -6.35 26.44 -48.79
C ALA A 866 -6.98 27.44 -47.81
N VAL A 867 -7.80 26.95 -46.86
CA VAL A 867 -8.47 27.76 -45.84
C VAL A 867 -7.51 28.31 -44.78
N CYS A 868 -6.39 27.64 -44.52
CA CYS A 868 -5.33 28.11 -43.62
C CYS A 868 -4.44 29.21 -44.23
N VAL A 869 -4.51 29.40 -45.56
CA VAL A 869 -3.71 30.40 -46.28
C VAL A 869 -4.50 31.71 -46.52
N VAL A 870 -5.73 31.83 -45.97
CA VAL A 870 -6.62 32.97 -46.25
C VAL A 870 -6.72 33.92 -45.06
N CYS A 871 -5.85 34.93 -45.04
CA CYS A 871 -5.98 36.06 -44.12
C CYS A 871 -7.01 37.07 -44.63
N TYR A 872 -8.30 36.79 -44.42
CA TYR A 872 -9.32 37.84 -44.35
C TYR A 872 -9.84 37.89 -42.92
N ASN A 873 -9.92 39.09 -42.33
CA ASN A 873 -10.87 39.27 -41.24
C ASN A 873 -12.25 38.90 -41.79
N ASP A 874 -12.99 38.09 -41.05
CA ASP A 874 -14.38 37.80 -41.39
C ASP A 874 -15.10 39.10 -41.70
N ALA A 875 -15.89 39.07 -42.78
CA ALA A 875 -16.74 40.21 -43.10
C ALA A 875 -17.60 40.51 -41.87
N ASN A 876 -17.59 41.74 -41.38
CA ASN A 876 -18.52 42.16 -40.34
C ASN A 876 -19.96 42.00 -40.86
N THR A 877 -20.62 40.91 -40.46
CA THR A 877 -22.02 40.58 -40.79
C THR A 877 -22.98 41.00 -39.68
N ALA A 878 -22.47 41.27 -38.47
CA ALA A 878 -23.26 41.50 -37.26
C ALA A 878 -23.67 42.97 -37.07
N MET A 879 -22.86 43.92 -37.53
CA MET A 879 -23.13 45.36 -37.36
C MET A 879 -23.02 46.10 -38.69
N ALA A 880 -23.93 47.05 -38.91
CA ALA A 880 -23.79 48.00 -40.01
C ALA A 880 -22.46 48.76 -39.85
N GLY A 881 -21.54 48.59 -40.80
CA GLY A 881 -20.24 49.25 -40.78
C GLY A 881 -20.32 50.78 -40.81
N ILE A 882 -19.20 51.45 -40.50
CA ILE A 882 -19.13 52.92 -40.51
C ILE A 882 -19.33 53.50 -41.91
N ASP A 883 -19.92 54.69 -41.99
CA ASP A 883 -20.14 55.40 -43.26
C ASP A 883 -18.83 55.69 -43.98
N SER A 884 -18.74 55.31 -45.26
CA SER A 884 -17.64 55.74 -46.13
C SER A 884 -17.76 57.24 -46.40
N LYS A 885 -16.84 58.03 -45.84
CA LYS A 885 -16.87 59.51 -45.91
C LYS A 885 -16.23 60.10 -47.16
N HIS A 886 -15.48 59.29 -47.91
CA HIS A 886 -14.76 59.72 -49.11
C HIS A 886 -15.14 58.86 -50.31
N GLY A 887 -15.32 59.49 -51.47
CA GLY A 887 -15.61 58.77 -52.70
C GLY A 887 -15.68 59.65 -53.94
N ILE A 888 -15.44 59.01 -55.09
CA ILE A 888 -15.48 59.62 -56.43
C ILE A 888 -16.51 58.86 -57.28
N THR A 889 -17.55 59.54 -57.77
CA THR A 889 -18.58 58.94 -58.63
C THR A 889 -18.73 59.69 -59.95
N LEU A 890 -18.74 58.96 -61.07
CA LEU A 890 -19.09 59.49 -62.39
C LEU A 890 -20.61 59.52 -62.64
N LEU A 891 -21.40 58.92 -61.75
CA LEU A 891 -22.87 58.94 -61.81
C LEU A 891 -23.46 60.20 -61.17
N LYS A 892 -22.62 61.11 -60.68
CA LYS A 892 -23.00 62.39 -60.05
C LYS A 892 -23.91 62.25 -58.82
N ARG A 893 -23.72 61.17 -58.04
CA ARG A 893 -24.57 60.85 -56.88
C ARG A 893 -24.02 61.28 -55.52
N ALA A 894 -22.89 62.00 -55.48
CA ALA A 894 -22.29 62.41 -54.21
C ALA A 894 -23.20 63.38 -53.42
N GLY A 895 -23.34 63.15 -52.13
CA GLY A 895 -24.06 64.02 -51.19
C GLY A 895 -25.44 63.50 -50.76
N THR A 896 -26.05 64.21 -49.81
CA THR A 896 -27.33 63.88 -49.18
C THR A 896 -28.50 63.86 -50.16
N ASP A 897 -28.45 64.71 -51.18
CA ASP A 897 -29.57 64.91 -52.12
C ASP A 897 -29.69 63.80 -53.18
N ASN A 898 -28.70 62.89 -53.25
CA ASN A 898 -28.61 61.85 -54.28
C ASN A 898 -28.39 60.45 -53.70
N GLY A 899 -29.19 60.07 -52.71
CA GLY A 899 -29.17 58.73 -52.13
C GLY A 899 -28.05 58.50 -51.11
N ASN A 900 -27.50 59.59 -50.56
CA ASN A 900 -26.51 59.58 -49.49
C ASN A 900 -25.19 58.86 -49.85
N TRP A 901 -24.79 58.89 -51.12
CA TRP A 901 -23.53 58.31 -51.57
C TRP A 901 -22.36 59.28 -51.28
N PRO A 902 -21.15 58.83 -50.85
CA PRO A 902 -20.70 57.45 -50.68
C PRO A 902 -21.09 56.82 -49.33
N MET A 903 -21.69 57.56 -48.40
CA MET A 903 -22.02 57.13 -47.03
C MET A 903 -23.00 55.95 -46.95
N ILE A 904 -23.76 55.68 -48.02
CA ILE A 904 -24.58 54.47 -48.18
C ILE A 904 -23.74 53.20 -48.36
N ARG A 905 -22.47 53.31 -48.76
CA ARG A 905 -21.50 52.22 -48.68
C ARG A 905 -20.83 52.30 -47.31
N LYS A 906 -20.74 51.16 -46.64
CA LYS A 906 -20.19 51.05 -45.30
C LYS A 906 -18.81 50.42 -45.34
N SER A 907 -18.00 50.71 -44.32
CA SER A 907 -16.66 50.15 -44.05
C SER A 907 -15.54 50.48 -45.04
N ALA A 908 -15.80 51.09 -46.20
CA ALA A 908 -14.74 51.49 -47.11
C ALA A 908 -14.13 52.84 -46.73
N HIS A 909 -12.79 52.95 -46.81
CA HIS A 909 -12.09 54.24 -46.64
C HIS A 909 -12.29 55.18 -47.83
N THR A 910 -12.46 54.64 -49.04
CA THR A 910 -12.77 55.41 -50.26
C THR A 910 -13.64 54.57 -51.18
N VAL A 911 -14.69 55.17 -51.74
CA VAL A 911 -15.60 54.50 -52.69
C VAL A 911 -15.42 55.09 -54.08
N LEU A 912 -15.14 54.25 -55.07
CA LEU A 912 -15.05 54.66 -56.47
C LEU A 912 -16.23 54.05 -57.25
N GLU A 913 -16.96 54.87 -57.99
CA GLU A 913 -18.14 54.42 -58.74
C GLU A 913 -18.17 54.98 -60.17
N SER A 914 -18.34 54.08 -61.14
CA SER A 914 -18.44 54.42 -62.55
C SER A 914 -19.10 53.28 -63.32
N ASN A 915 -19.95 53.60 -64.28
CA ASN A 915 -20.60 52.62 -65.18
C ASN A 915 -20.02 52.61 -66.61
N THR A 916 -19.09 53.53 -66.91
CA THR A 916 -18.60 53.77 -68.28
C THR A 916 -17.09 53.93 -68.38
N LYS A 917 -16.38 54.00 -67.23
CA LYS A 917 -14.93 54.16 -67.14
C LYS A 917 -14.37 53.22 -66.05
N GLY A 918 -13.28 52.51 -66.34
CA GLY A 918 -12.54 51.78 -65.32
C GLY A 918 -11.73 52.73 -64.42
N PHE A 919 -11.36 52.27 -63.23
CA PHE A 919 -10.29 52.90 -62.45
C PHE A 919 -8.97 52.64 -63.18
N VAL A 920 -8.31 53.70 -63.63
CA VAL A 920 -7.04 53.60 -64.34
C VAL A 920 -5.98 54.23 -63.46
N VAL A 921 -5.10 53.40 -62.91
CA VAL A 921 -3.90 53.87 -62.23
C VAL A 921 -2.93 54.41 -63.28
N THR A 922 -2.30 55.55 -63.00
CA THR A 922 -1.28 56.13 -63.89
C THR A 922 -0.19 55.10 -64.17
N ARG A 923 0.03 54.80 -65.46
CA ARG A 923 1.06 53.86 -65.90
C ARG A 923 2.37 54.60 -66.12
N MET A 924 3.42 54.17 -65.44
CA MET A 924 4.74 54.81 -65.46
C MET A 924 5.79 53.73 -65.69
N THR A 925 6.99 54.05 -66.17
CA THR A 925 8.07 53.06 -66.29
C THR A 925 9.21 53.46 -65.37
N SER A 926 9.73 52.49 -64.61
CA SER A 926 10.99 52.64 -63.85
C SER A 926 12.20 52.06 -64.59
N ASP A 927 12.08 51.73 -65.88
CA ASP A 927 13.14 51.10 -66.67
C ASP A 927 14.46 51.89 -66.57
N PRO A 928 15.54 51.29 -66.04
CA PRO A 928 16.83 51.96 -65.87
C PRO A 928 17.57 52.17 -67.20
N ALA A 929 17.19 51.47 -68.27
CA ALA A 929 17.78 51.62 -69.60
C ALA A 929 17.17 52.79 -70.40
N GLN A 930 16.07 53.38 -69.92
CA GLN A 930 15.46 54.56 -70.54
C GLN A 930 16.16 55.84 -70.10
N THR A 931 16.30 56.81 -71.02
CA THR A 931 16.80 58.15 -70.67
C THR A 931 15.95 58.77 -69.56
N ALA A 932 16.51 59.65 -68.72
CA ALA A 932 15.75 60.33 -67.65
C ALA A 932 14.50 61.09 -68.18
N ALA A 933 14.46 61.41 -69.47
CA ALA A 933 13.28 61.98 -70.14
C ALA A 933 12.15 60.97 -70.39
N ALA A 934 12.43 59.66 -70.44
CA ALA A 934 11.48 58.57 -70.69
C ALA A 934 11.23 57.67 -69.46
N ASN A 935 12.11 57.69 -68.44
CA ASN A 935 11.80 57.12 -67.13
C ASN A 935 10.83 58.06 -66.39
N HIS A 936 9.56 57.69 -66.37
CA HIS A 936 8.50 58.54 -65.86
C HIS A 936 8.49 58.57 -64.33
N LEU A 937 8.84 57.46 -63.66
CA LEU A 937 8.69 57.34 -62.21
C LEU A 937 9.63 58.31 -61.46
N ASN A 938 10.86 58.46 -61.95
CA ASN A 938 11.88 59.36 -61.39
C ASN A 938 11.57 60.86 -61.59
N LYS A 939 10.52 61.21 -62.34
CA LYS A 939 10.08 62.61 -62.53
C LYS A 939 9.13 63.10 -61.45
N ILE A 940 8.63 62.21 -60.60
CA ILE A 940 7.85 62.62 -59.43
C ILE A 940 8.85 63.15 -58.40
N THR A 941 9.06 64.47 -58.40
CA THR A 941 10.06 65.13 -57.54
C THR A 941 9.59 65.30 -56.09
N ASN A 942 8.27 65.24 -55.85
CA ASN A 942 7.65 65.34 -54.52
C ASN A 942 6.55 64.26 -54.35
N PRO A 943 6.91 62.97 -54.37
CA PRO A 943 5.95 61.89 -54.15
C PRO A 943 5.30 62.02 -52.76
N GLN A 944 4.03 61.64 -52.66
CA GLN A 944 3.28 61.66 -51.40
C GLN A 944 3.10 60.24 -50.90
N GLU A 945 3.16 60.04 -49.59
CA GLU A 945 2.84 58.78 -48.94
C GLU A 945 1.48 58.25 -49.42
N GLY A 946 1.45 56.97 -49.81
CA GLY A 946 0.28 56.30 -50.37
C GLY A 946 0.00 56.57 -51.85
N MET A 947 0.86 57.32 -52.57
CA MET A 947 0.70 57.52 -54.02
C MET A 947 0.87 56.18 -54.75
N MET A 948 -0.01 55.90 -55.72
CA MET A 948 0.00 54.62 -56.46
C MET A 948 0.20 54.83 -57.97
N VAL A 949 1.02 53.98 -58.57
CA VAL A 949 1.30 53.96 -60.01
C VAL A 949 1.44 52.52 -60.50
N TYR A 950 1.11 52.23 -61.75
CA TYR A 950 1.42 50.93 -62.35
C TYR A 950 2.75 51.01 -63.09
N ASP A 951 3.76 50.28 -62.63
CA ASP A 951 5.08 50.25 -63.25
C ASP A 951 5.12 49.29 -64.44
N LEU A 952 5.41 49.81 -65.62
CA LEU A 952 5.49 49.08 -66.87
C LEU A 952 6.75 48.20 -66.98
N PHE A 953 7.83 48.56 -66.28
CA PHE A 953 9.07 47.79 -66.26
C PHE A 953 8.96 46.62 -65.27
N SER A 954 8.64 46.94 -64.02
CA SER A 954 8.47 45.94 -62.95
C SER A 954 7.17 45.14 -63.06
N LYS A 955 6.25 45.55 -63.95
CA LYS A 955 4.92 44.96 -64.18
C LYS A 955 4.10 44.78 -62.90
N CYS A 956 4.17 45.74 -61.99
CA CYS A 956 3.53 45.70 -60.69
C CYS A 956 2.82 47.03 -60.39
N LEU A 957 1.82 47.01 -59.50
CA LEU A 957 1.34 48.24 -58.86
C LEU A 957 2.40 48.67 -57.83
N LYS A 958 2.97 49.87 -57.97
CA LYS A 958 3.87 50.46 -56.98
C LYS A 958 3.12 51.43 -56.09
N ILE A 959 3.45 51.40 -54.80
CA ILE A 959 3.01 52.37 -53.80
C ILE A 959 4.24 53.11 -53.30
N TYR A 960 4.13 54.42 -53.17
CA TYR A 960 5.14 55.23 -52.48
C TYR A 960 4.87 55.16 -50.98
N ALA A 961 5.75 54.50 -50.24
CA ALA A 961 5.67 54.37 -48.80
C ALA A 961 7.07 54.44 -48.18
N ASP A 962 7.18 55.04 -46.99
CA ASP A 962 8.42 55.18 -46.23
C ASP A 962 9.57 55.78 -47.06
N GLY A 963 9.25 56.74 -47.92
CA GLY A 963 10.25 57.41 -48.78
C GLY A 963 10.69 56.63 -50.02
N VAL A 964 10.09 55.48 -50.34
CA VAL A 964 10.50 54.61 -51.45
C VAL A 964 9.31 54.15 -52.29
N TRP A 965 9.52 53.97 -53.61
CA TRP A 965 8.55 53.30 -54.49
C TRP A 965 8.75 51.78 -54.46
N SER A 966 7.80 51.06 -53.86
CA SER A 966 7.87 49.60 -53.70
C SER A 966 6.75 48.91 -54.47
N CYS A 967 7.03 47.75 -55.08
CA CYS A 967 5.97 46.92 -55.66
C CYS A 967 5.08 46.39 -54.53
N PHE A 968 3.78 46.59 -54.68
CA PHE A 968 2.78 45.88 -53.89
C PHE A 968 2.81 44.41 -54.32
N SER A 969 3.59 43.60 -53.61
CA SER A 969 3.92 42.21 -53.96
C SER A 969 3.52 41.21 -52.88
N THR A 970 3.30 41.69 -51.66
CA THR A 970 2.77 40.93 -50.53
C THR A 970 1.37 41.46 -50.21
N PRO A 971 0.32 40.60 -50.26
CA PRO A 971 -0.90 40.86 -49.49
C PRO A 971 -0.52 41.03 -48.02
N THR A 972 -1.15 41.97 -47.32
CA THR A 972 -0.85 42.22 -45.91
C THR A 972 -1.33 41.05 -45.05
N CYS A 973 -0.42 40.13 -44.70
CA CYS A 973 -0.04 39.77 -43.32
C CYS A 973 1.06 38.70 -43.34
N GLN A 974 1.97 38.79 -42.35
CA GLN A 974 2.93 37.77 -41.97
C GLN A 974 2.26 36.70 -41.12
#